data_AF-X0RCL7-F1
#
_entry.id   AF-X0RCL7-F1
#
_cell.length_a   1.000
_cell.length_b   1.000
_cell.length_c   1.000
_cell.angle_alpha   90.00
_cell.angle_beta   90.00
_cell.angle_gamma   90.00
#
_symmetry.space_group_name_H-M   'P 1'
#
loop_
_entity.id
_entity.type
_entity.pdbx_description
1 polymer ?
#
loop_
_entity_poly.entity_id
_entity_poly.type
_entity_poly.pdbx_seq_one_letter_code
_entity_poly.pdbx_strand_id
1 'polypeptide(L)'
;MQNEDIELSVQVTSDSIKKKFKTLEPIKAIFELIWNGLDACADRVVINIERNELDGLVSITVSDNGNGINFDQGEECGFLKFDDSNKKADINTHGKDGIGRFSFHKLSNNAEWYTKNNGNSYKATIHESNLHKIILKSTKDTEYPFLMKEKSGTTVQLTGFNASNGSLPSDEKILNLLSCEFGWFLAYHQTAKILFDGVRVHVPKNDVKHESAELEGYEFNISVFRWHDKPTSEKSYIYFTDKNNKVVYKDLSRFNKKLGFYTSAVISSKFNSKFDNDLYEMDGSRKVISAVSKAVYDMQTDLYNSFLRARAEFLIENYEDKGFFDHIYSNGNDLQKWNLENTKRVVKELYIADPRIFNNLSEKPAKILVRLLDRILVSNENGALFEVLEGVLDLDSEHVERLADLIQNTKLENIISTVEIISRRLQVIKMLRSIMVNDYKNVLETPDLQQVIESNSWLFGEQYSILGAEEDDFNRTAKNLRDSIRGIKEITVEDVEDVTVEGSKRQVDLFLASKRMIFDENNNKIFKCVIIEIKRPSISLSKKHLRQLEDYAEIIQKSSAFGISENLRFDLILVGRKVSNQDTSIQGSLEGMKPYHEKGLVGLSDNRRIKSYVKDWLSLLDEHELSANYILERLKPKLPDYSLTKSKDLIEVLQEPA
;
A
#
# COMPACT_ATOMS: atom_id res chain seq x y z
N MET A 1 -66.48 18.83 -23.65
CA MET A 1 -65.33 17.92 -23.86
C MET A 1 -65.06 17.27 -22.52
N GLN A 2 -65.38 15.98 -22.38
CA GLN A 2 -64.96 15.21 -21.21
C GLN A 2 -63.45 15.00 -21.35
N ASN A 3 -62.69 15.33 -20.30
CA ASN A 3 -61.29 14.94 -20.22
C ASN A 3 -61.27 13.45 -19.92
N GLU A 4 -60.95 12.63 -20.92
CA GLU A 4 -60.67 11.21 -20.73
C GLU A 4 -59.22 11.04 -20.31
N ASP A 5 -59.01 10.35 -19.19
CA ASP A 5 -57.68 9.91 -18.78
C ASP A 5 -57.20 8.84 -19.75
N ILE A 6 -56.09 9.10 -20.45
CA ILE A 6 -55.45 8.15 -21.35
C ILE A 6 -54.39 7.39 -20.56
N GLU A 7 -54.68 6.13 -20.24
CA GLU A 7 -53.72 5.21 -19.64
C GLU A 7 -52.87 4.56 -20.75
N LEU A 8 -51.55 4.80 -20.74
CA LEU A 8 -50.59 4.23 -21.70
C LEU A 8 -49.60 3.34 -20.96
N SER A 9 -49.36 2.14 -21.47
CA SER A 9 -48.35 1.21 -20.93
C SER A 9 -47.00 1.37 -21.64
N VAL A 10 -45.92 1.31 -20.86
CA VAL A 10 -44.55 1.33 -21.40
C VAL A 10 -44.24 -0.03 -22.03
N GLN A 11 -43.81 -0.04 -23.29
CA GLN A 11 -43.45 -1.27 -24.00
C GLN A 11 -41.93 -1.48 -24.07
N VAL A 12 -41.51 -2.73 -23.95
CA VAL A 12 -40.11 -3.15 -24.13
C VAL A 12 -39.79 -3.18 -25.63
N THR A 13 -38.69 -2.56 -26.03
CA THR A 13 -38.24 -2.51 -27.44
C THR A 13 -37.15 -3.54 -27.72
N SER A 14 -37.04 -4.02 -28.96
CA SER A 14 -35.97 -4.96 -29.36
C SER A 14 -34.57 -4.40 -29.06
N ASP A 15 -34.34 -3.10 -29.25
CA ASP A 15 -33.06 -2.46 -28.95
C ASP A 15 -32.70 -2.48 -27.46
N SER A 16 -33.71 -2.31 -26.59
CA SER A 16 -33.50 -2.40 -25.14
C SER A 16 -33.08 -3.82 -24.72
N ILE A 17 -33.64 -4.85 -25.35
CA ILE A 17 -33.27 -6.25 -25.15
C ILE A 17 -31.84 -6.50 -25.66
N LYS A 18 -31.52 -6.10 -26.90
CA LYS A 18 -30.19 -6.30 -27.50
C LYS A 18 -29.08 -5.63 -26.67
N LYS A 19 -29.34 -4.46 -26.07
CA LYS A 19 -28.39 -3.74 -25.20
C LYS A 19 -27.93 -4.59 -23.99
N LYS A 20 -28.79 -5.42 -23.41
CA LYS A 20 -28.44 -6.30 -22.28
C LYS A 20 -27.36 -7.34 -22.64
N PHE A 21 -27.22 -7.67 -23.92
CA PHE A 21 -26.28 -8.69 -24.41
C PHE A 21 -25.09 -8.09 -25.17
N LYS A 22 -24.84 -6.78 -25.11
CA LYS A 22 -23.82 -6.13 -25.96
C LYS A 22 -22.45 -6.81 -25.93
N THR A 23 -21.99 -7.23 -24.75
CA THR A 23 -20.68 -7.88 -24.51
C THR A 23 -20.73 -9.40 -24.52
N LEU A 24 -21.89 -10.02 -24.78
CA LEU A 24 -22.05 -11.46 -24.79
C LEU A 24 -21.39 -12.06 -26.04
N GLU A 25 -20.49 -13.01 -25.84
CA GLU A 25 -19.92 -13.82 -26.92
C GLU A 25 -20.97 -14.76 -27.51
N PRO A 26 -20.93 -15.05 -28.83
CA PRO A 26 -21.97 -15.82 -29.50
C PRO A 26 -22.21 -17.21 -28.89
N ILE A 27 -21.13 -17.95 -28.57
CA ILE A 27 -21.21 -19.28 -27.94
C ILE A 27 -22.01 -19.29 -26.63
N LYS A 28 -22.00 -18.18 -25.87
CA LYS A 28 -22.74 -18.09 -24.61
C LYS A 28 -24.26 -18.12 -24.82
N ALA A 29 -24.76 -17.78 -26.00
CA ALA A 29 -26.18 -17.98 -26.30
C ALA A 29 -26.56 -19.47 -26.26
N ILE A 30 -25.67 -20.37 -26.68
CA ILE A 30 -25.88 -21.81 -26.55
C ILE A 30 -25.85 -22.20 -25.06
N PHE A 31 -24.95 -21.60 -24.26
CA PHE A 31 -24.86 -21.89 -22.83
C PHE A 31 -26.15 -21.52 -22.10
N GLU A 32 -26.73 -20.35 -22.40
CA GLU A 32 -28.02 -19.93 -21.86
C GLU A 32 -29.15 -20.94 -22.19
N LEU A 33 -29.17 -21.49 -23.40
CA LEU A 33 -30.15 -22.50 -23.79
C LEU A 33 -29.96 -23.82 -23.03
N ILE A 34 -28.71 -24.26 -22.82
CA ILE A 34 -28.40 -25.45 -22.03
C ILE A 34 -28.82 -25.23 -20.56
N TRP A 35 -28.45 -24.09 -19.97
CA TRP A 35 -28.85 -23.74 -18.61
C TRP A 35 -30.37 -23.70 -18.44
N ASN A 36 -31.11 -23.20 -19.44
CA ASN A 36 -32.57 -23.22 -19.39
C ASN A 36 -33.14 -24.65 -19.32
N GLY A 37 -32.54 -25.61 -20.03
CA GLY A 37 -32.89 -27.03 -19.95
C GLY A 37 -32.56 -27.64 -18.59
N LEU A 38 -31.35 -27.39 -18.08
CA LEU A 38 -30.93 -27.87 -16.75
C LEU A 38 -31.80 -27.30 -15.62
N ASP A 39 -32.12 -26.00 -15.68
CA ASP A 39 -33.06 -25.34 -14.75
C ASP A 39 -34.49 -25.89 -14.87
N ALA A 40 -34.84 -26.52 -16.00
CA ALA A 40 -36.09 -27.24 -16.19
C ALA A 40 -36.01 -28.70 -15.71
N CYS A 41 -34.99 -29.04 -14.90
CA CYS A 41 -34.74 -30.37 -14.34
C CYS A 41 -34.39 -31.43 -15.40
N ALA A 42 -33.82 -31.03 -16.54
CA ALA A 42 -33.32 -31.99 -17.52
C ALA A 42 -32.09 -32.74 -16.98
N ASP A 43 -32.08 -34.06 -17.14
CA ASP A 43 -30.88 -34.88 -16.92
C ASP A 43 -30.12 -35.15 -18.24
N ARG A 44 -30.70 -34.79 -19.38
CA ARG A 44 -30.07 -34.93 -20.69
C ARG A 44 -30.32 -33.71 -21.56
N VAL A 45 -29.23 -33.08 -21.99
CA VAL A 45 -29.22 -31.99 -22.98
C VAL A 45 -28.37 -32.41 -24.17
N VAL A 46 -28.88 -32.21 -25.39
CA VAL A 46 -28.21 -32.56 -26.65
C VAL A 46 -28.12 -31.30 -27.51
N ILE A 47 -26.92 -31.00 -27.97
CA ILE A 47 -26.61 -29.90 -28.88
C ILE A 47 -26.18 -30.52 -30.20
N ASN A 48 -26.78 -30.08 -31.31
CA ASN A 48 -26.32 -30.45 -32.65
C ASN A 48 -26.10 -29.18 -33.48
N ILE A 49 -25.01 -29.14 -34.23
CA ILE A 49 -24.69 -28.06 -35.16
C ILE A 49 -24.65 -28.63 -36.57
N GLU A 50 -25.52 -28.11 -37.43
CA GLU A 50 -25.55 -28.47 -38.84
C GLU A 50 -24.85 -27.38 -39.66
N ARG A 51 -23.88 -27.80 -40.48
CA ARG A 51 -23.14 -26.94 -41.41
C ARG A 51 -23.32 -27.42 -42.85
N ASN A 52 -23.29 -26.49 -43.79
CA ASN A 52 -23.29 -26.79 -45.22
C ASN A 52 -21.89 -27.19 -45.71
N GLU A 53 -21.77 -27.53 -46.99
CA GLU A 53 -20.49 -27.94 -47.61
C GLU A 53 -19.38 -26.88 -47.56
N LEU A 54 -19.73 -25.61 -47.35
CA LEU A 54 -18.82 -24.49 -47.20
C LEU A 54 -18.54 -24.13 -45.73
N ASP A 55 -18.86 -25.05 -44.80
CA ASP A 55 -18.73 -24.88 -43.35
C ASP A 55 -19.61 -23.74 -42.76
N GLY A 56 -20.59 -23.26 -43.52
CA GLY A 56 -21.55 -22.26 -43.07
C GLY A 56 -22.64 -22.87 -42.20
N LEU A 57 -23.00 -22.20 -41.10
CA LEU A 57 -24.06 -22.63 -40.17
C LEU A 57 -25.43 -22.67 -40.88
N VAL A 58 -26.09 -23.82 -40.79
CA VAL A 58 -27.45 -24.07 -41.34
C VAL A 58 -28.48 -24.07 -40.22
N SER A 59 -28.23 -24.85 -39.17
CA SER A 59 -29.10 -24.97 -38.01
C SER A 59 -28.29 -25.26 -36.74
N ILE A 60 -28.74 -24.76 -35.60
CA ILE A 60 -28.26 -25.19 -34.28
C ILE A 60 -29.46 -25.66 -33.49
N THR A 61 -29.40 -26.86 -32.94
CA THR A 61 -30.49 -27.44 -32.16
C THR A 61 -30.01 -27.74 -30.74
N VAL A 62 -30.74 -27.25 -29.73
CA VAL A 62 -30.50 -27.57 -28.31
C VAL A 62 -31.75 -28.24 -27.77
N SER A 63 -31.65 -29.51 -27.37
CA SER A 63 -32.76 -30.35 -26.93
C SER A 63 -32.56 -30.84 -25.49
N ASP A 64 -33.54 -30.63 -24.64
CA ASP A 64 -33.57 -31.09 -23.24
C ASP A 64 -34.79 -31.97 -22.97
N ASN A 65 -34.66 -32.89 -22.02
CA ASN A 65 -35.74 -33.75 -21.54
C ASN A 65 -36.33 -33.29 -20.19
N GLY A 66 -36.25 -31.99 -19.91
CA GLY A 66 -36.79 -31.42 -18.68
C GLY A 66 -38.32 -31.37 -18.67
N ASN A 67 -38.86 -30.54 -17.82
CA ASN A 67 -40.31 -30.40 -17.64
C ASN A 67 -41.03 -29.79 -18.86
N GLY A 68 -40.31 -29.13 -19.77
CA GLY A 68 -40.90 -28.33 -20.84
C GLY A 68 -41.50 -27.01 -20.33
N ILE A 69 -42.01 -26.19 -21.26
CA ILE A 69 -42.57 -24.87 -20.98
C ILE A 69 -44.10 -24.99 -20.95
N ASN A 70 -44.70 -24.58 -19.83
CA ASN A 70 -46.14 -24.63 -19.63
C ASN A 70 -46.82 -23.33 -20.13
N PHE A 71 -47.16 -23.27 -21.42
CA PHE A 71 -47.89 -22.13 -22.00
C PHE A 71 -49.37 -22.07 -21.58
N ASP A 72 -49.92 -23.12 -20.98
CA ASP A 72 -51.31 -23.12 -20.49
C ASP A 72 -51.49 -22.18 -19.28
N GLN A 73 -50.39 -21.76 -18.65
CA GLN A 73 -50.38 -20.73 -17.59
C GLN A 73 -50.66 -19.31 -18.10
N GLY A 74 -50.77 -19.10 -19.43
CA GLY A 74 -51.02 -17.78 -20.00
C GLY A 74 -49.94 -16.77 -19.60
N GLU A 75 -50.34 -15.58 -19.17
CA GLU A 75 -49.44 -14.48 -18.77
C GLU A 75 -48.51 -14.83 -17.59
N GLU A 76 -48.85 -15.83 -16.78
CA GLU A 76 -48.00 -16.30 -15.68
C GLU A 76 -46.82 -17.16 -16.15
N CYS A 77 -46.85 -17.63 -17.40
CA CYS A 77 -45.75 -18.38 -17.99
C CYS A 77 -44.49 -17.51 -18.04
N GLY A 78 -43.45 -17.89 -17.28
CA GLY A 78 -42.20 -17.14 -17.21
C GLY A 78 -41.49 -16.95 -18.57
N PHE A 79 -41.81 -17.77 -19.58
CA PHE A 79 -41.30 -17.58 -20.94
C PHE A 79 -41.85 -16.29 -21.60
N LEU A 80 -43.02 -15.82 -21.18
CA LEU A 80 -43.64 -14.60 -21.71
C LEU A 80 -43.20 -13.33 -20.97
N LYS A 81 -42.58 -13.46 -19.79
CA LYS A 81 -42.16 -12.32 -18.95
C LYS A 81 -40.75 -11.82 -19.29
N PHE A 82 -40.53 -10.51 -19.30
CA PHE A 82 -39.20 -9.90 -19.57
C PHE A 82 -38.62 -9.28 -18.29
N ASP A 83 -37.33 -9.54 -18.03
CA ASP A 83 -36.62 -9.11 -16.80
C ASP A 83 -37.29 -9.59 -15.50
N ASP A 84 -38.13 -10.62 -15.62
CA ASP A 84 -38.88 -11.21 -14.52
C ASP A 84 -38.89 -12.73 -14.62
N SER A 85 -38.41 -13.36 -13.54
CA SER A 85 -38.21 -14.80 -13.48
C SER A 85 -38.85 -15.34 -12.21
N ASN A 86 -39.74 -16.31 -12.41
CA ASN A 86 -40.34 -17.07 -11.32
C ASN A 86 -39.29 -17.92 -10.56
N LYS A 87 -38.04 -17.98 -11.05
CA LYS A 87 -36.92 -18.76 -10.50
C LYS A 87 -36.01 -17.97 -9.55
N LYS A 88 -36.25 -16.66 -9.33
CA LYS A 88 -35.37 -15.78 -8.53
C LYS A 88 -35.05 -16.32 -7.11
N ALA A 89 -35.96 -17.10 -6.52
CA ALA A 89 -35.81 -17.66 -5.18
C ALA A 89 -35.26 -19.11 -5.14
N ASP A 90 -35.16 -19.83 -6.27
CA ASP A 90 -34.70 -21.22 -6.27
C ASP A 90 -33.18 -21.31 -6.41
N ILE A 91 -32.51 -21.77 -5.35
CA ILE A 91 -31.06 -21.93 -5.28
C ILE A 91 -30.50 -22.93 -6.30
N ASN A 92 -31.35 -23.82 -6.82
CA ASN A 92 -31.01 -24.85 -7.81
C ASN A 92 -31.05 -24.33 -9.25
N THR A 93 -31.55 -23.10 -9.46
CA THR A 93 -31.62 -22.51 -10.79
C THR A 93 -30.46 -21.56 -11.04
N HIS A 94 -29.89 -21.64 -12.23
CA HIS A 94 -28.87 -20.74 -12.73
C HIS A 94 -29.50 -19.41 -13.21
N GLY A 95 -30.60 -19.49 -13.97
CA GLY A 95 -31.25 -18.33 -14.59
C GLY A 95 -32.09 -17.48 -13.64
N LYS A 96 -31.63 -16.25 -13.33
CA LYS A 96 -32.30 -15.34 -12.38
C LYS A 96 -33.02 -14.16 -13.00
N ASP A 97 -32.55 -13.69 -14.15
CA ASP A 97 -33.02 -12.41 -14.71
C ASP A 97 -34.13 -12.60 -15.74
N GLY A 98 -34.44 -13.84 -16.16
CA GLY A 98 -35.53 -14.08 -17.12
C GLY A 98 -35.29 -13.47 -18.49
N ILE A 99 -34.03 -13.25 -18.90
CA ILE A 99 -33.68 -12.69 -20.22
C ILE A 99 -32.89 -13.66 -21.11
N GLY A 100 -32.28 -14.72 -20.57
CA GLY A 100 -31.30 -15.56 -21.26
C GLY A 100 -31.76 -16.11 -22.62
N ARG A 101 -33.04 -16.48 -22.76
CA ARG A 101 -33.62 -16.97 -24.02
C ARG A 101 -33.49 -16.00 -25.20
N PHE A 102 -33.43 -14.69 -24.95
CA PHE A 102 -33.27 -13.68 -26.00
C PHE A 102 -31.83 -13.56 -26.52
N SER A 103 -30.85 -14.19 -25.87
CA SER A 103 -29.44 -14.18 -26.30
C SER A 103 -29.21 -14.78 -27.70
N PHE A 104 -30.15 -15.58 -28.20
CA PHE A 104 -30.05 -16.25 -29.51
C PHE A 104 -29.72 -15.29 -30.66
N HIS A 105 -30.17 -14.03 -30.59
CA HIS A 105 -29.93 -13.02 -31.65
C HIS A 105 -28.44 -12.76 -31.92
N LYS A 106 -27.54 -13.17 -31.01
CA LYS A 106 -26.10 -13.13 -31.21
C LYS A 106 -25.60 -14.12 -32.26
N LEU A 107 -26.34 -15.21 -32.47
CA LEU A 107 -26.01 -16.28 -33.40
C LEU A 107 -26.97 -16.33 -34.58
N SER A 108 -28.27 -16.14 -34.37
CA SER A 108 -29.27 -16.43 -35.39
C SER A 108 -30.37 -15.38 -35.47
N ASN A 109 -31.03 -15.28 -36.62
CA ASN A 109 -32.13 -14.34 -36.78
C ASN A 109 -33.47 -14.90 -36.27
N ASN A 110 -33.61 -16.22 -36.27
CA ASN A 110 -34.83 -16.89 -35.86
C ASN A 110 -34.51 -17.94 -34.79
N ALA A 111 -35.40 -18.05 -33.80
CA ALA A 111 -35.38 -19.08 -32.79
C ALA A 111 -36.78 -19.66 -32.59
N GLU A 112 -36.86 -20.99 -32.57
CA GLU A 112 -38.10 -21.74 -32.46
C GLU A 112 -38.01 -22.75 -31.31
N TRP A 113 -38.88 -22.61 -30.32
CA TRP A 113 -39.00 -23.52 -29.19
C TRP A 113 -40.16 -24.47 -29.43
N TYR A 114 -39.84 -25.74 -29.59
CA TYR A 114 -40.78 -26.84 -29.61
C TYR A 114 -40.78 -27.47 -28.23
N THR A 115 -41.91 -27.46 -27.54
CA THR A 115 -41.97 -27.91 -26.15
C THR A 115 -43.14 -28.85 -25.90
N LYS A 116 -42.93 -29.80 -24.99
CA LYS A 116 -43.94 -30.73 -24.51
C LYS A 116 -44.01 -30.65 -22.99
N ASN A 117 -45.18 -30.34 -22.45
CA ASN A 117 -45.43 -30.26 -21.01
C ASN A 117 -46.79 -30.92 -20.73
N ASN A 118 -46.82 -31.92 -19.83
CA ASN A 118 -48.06 -32.56 -19.36
C ASN A 118 -49.04 -33.01 -20.48
N GLY A 119 -48.52 -33.44 -21.64
CA GLY A 119 -49.32 -33.90 -22.77
C GLY A 119 -49.70 -32.81 -23.79
N ASN A 120 -49.49 -31.54 -23.47
CA ASN A 120 -49.67 -30.43 -24.40
C ASN A 120 -48.36 -30.11 -25.12
N SER A 121 -48.45 -29.77 -26.41
CA SER A 121 -47.30 -29.39 -27.22
C SER A 121 -47.50 -28.02 -27.87
N TYR A 122 -46.44 -27.23 -27.88
CA TYR A 122 -46.44 -25.87 -28.40
C TYR A 122 -45.18 -25.60 -29.21
N LYS A 123 -45.34 -24.74 -30.23
CA LYS A 123 -44.24 -24.08 -30.95
C LYS A 123 -44.30 -22.58 -30.65
N ALA A 124 -43.24 -22.04 -30.07
CA ALA A 124 -43.05 -20.60 -29.90
C ALA A 124 -41.93 -20.11 -30.83
N THR A 125 -42.17 -19.05 -31.60
CA THR A 125 -41.19 -18.47 -32.53
C THR A 125 -40.89 -17.03 -32.15
N ILE A 126 -39.60 -16.66 -32.14
CA ILE A 126 -39.10 -15.30 -31.92
C ILE A 126 -38.13 -14.95 -33.04
N HIS A 127 -38.29 -13.76 -33.61
CA HIS A 127 -37.40 -13.21 -34.64
C HIS A 127 -36.60 -12.02 -34.10
N GLU A 128 -35.34 -11.89 -34.50
CA GLU A 128 -34.39 -10.93 -33.93
C GLU A 128 -34.76 -9.45 -34.14
N SER A 129 -35.55 -9.14 -35.17
CA SER A 129 -36.04 -7.79 -35.43
C SER A 129 -37.18 -7.40 -34.47
N ASN A 130 -37.90 -8.40 -33.94
CA ASN A 130 -39.09 -8.23 -33.10
C ASN A 130 -38.98 -9.09 -31.83
N LEU A 131 -37.92 -8.90 -31.05
CA LEU A 131 -37.64 -9.68 -29.84
C LEU A 131 -38.73 -9.57 -28.77
N HIS A 132 -39.55 -8.52 -28.82
CA HIS A 132 -40.67 -8.30 -27.91
C HIS A 132 -41.96 -9.04 -28.34
N LYS A 133 -41.94 -9.75 -29.47
CA LYS A 133 -43.10 -10.47 -30.02
C LYS A 133 -42.82 -11.97 -30.08
N ILE A 134 -43.73 -12.76 -29.49
CA ILE A 134 -43.69 -14.22 -29.51
C ILE A 134 -44.89 -14.72 -30.31
N ILE A 135 -44.64 -15.57 -31.31
CA ILE A 135 -45.69 -16.25 -32.07
C ILE A 135 -45.86 -17.64 -31.48
N LEU A 136 -46.98 -17.88 -30.81
CA LEU A 136 -47.30 -19.17 -30.19
C LEU A 136 -48.31 -19.95 -31.04
N LYS A 137 -48.03 -21.24 -31.26
CA LYS A 137 -48.92 -22.17 -31.95
C LYS A 137 -49.01 -23.48 -31.17
N SER A 138 -50.22 -23.93 -30.86
CA SER A 138 -50.44 -25.29 -30.35
C SER A 138 -50.16 -26.30 -31.46
N THR A 139 -49.43 -27.36 -31.13
CA THR A 139 -49.11 -28.46 -32.04
C THR A 139 -49.59 -29.78 -31.46
N LYS A 140 -49.94 -30.74 -32.33
CA LYS A 140 -50.31 -32.10 -31.88
C LYS A 140 -49.10 -33.00 -31.77
N ASP A 141 -48.12 -32.81 -32.66
CA ASP A 141 -46.88 -33.55 -32.71
C ASP A 141 -45.68 -32.61 -32.85
N THR A 142 -44.51 -33.13 -32.53
CA THR A 142 -43.20 -32.51 -32.74
C THR A 142 -42.49 -33.21 -33.88
N GLU A 143 -41.85 -32.44 -34.76
CA GLU A 143 -41.05 -32.98 -35.86
C GLU A 143 -39.65 -33.44 -35.42
N TYR A 144 -39.28 -33.17 -34.16
CA TYR A 144 -37.94 -33.48 -33.64
C TYR A 144 -37.87 -34.89 -33.03
N PRO A 145 -37.02 -35.79 -33.58
CA PRO A 145 -36.89 -37.16 -33.09
C PRO A 145 -36.53 -37.30 -31.61
N PHE A 146 -35.83 -36.30 -31.04
CA PHE A 146 -35.52 -36.26 -29.62
C PHE A 146 -36.79 -36.17 -28.78
N LEU A 147 -37.64 -35.15 -29.01
CA LEU A 147 -38.85 -34.92 -28.22
C LEU A 147 -39.93 -35.98 -28.43
N MET A 148 -39.98 -36.61 -29.61
CA MET A 148 -40.93 -37.70 -29.87
C MET A 148 -40.76 -38.87 -28.89
N LYS A 149 -39.53 -39.09 -28.41
CA LYS A 149 -39.21 -40.17 -27.47
C LYS A 149 -39.41 -39.79 -26.00
N GLU A 150 -39.59 -38.50 -25.72
CA GLU A 150 -39.69 -37.98 -24.35
C GLU A 150 -41.13 -37.74 -23.92
N LYS A 151 -41.38 -37.83 -22.60
CA LYS A 151 -42.68 -37.48 -22.00
C LYS A 151 -42.88 -35.96 -21.91
N SER A 152 -41.80 -35.23 -21.68
CA SER A 152 -41.73 -33.78 -21.60
C SER A 152 -40.34 -33.32 -22.05
N GLY A 153 -40.21 -32.03 -22.36
CA GLY A 153 -38.92 -31.45 -22.75
C GLY A 153 -39.07 -30.28 -23.71
N THR A 154 -37.95 -29.70 -24.11
CA THR A 154 -37.93 -28.63 -25.11
C THR A 154 -36.80 -28.83 -26.11
N THR A 155 -37.06 -28.52 -27.38
CA THR A 155 -36.06 -28.40 -28.43
C THR A 155 -36.11 -27.00 -28.97
N VAL A 156 -34.97 -26.32 -28.94
CA VAL A 156 -34.78 -25.00 -29.50
C VAL A 156 -34.00 -25.14 -30.80
N GLN A 157 -34.57 -24.65 -31.90
CA GLN A 157 -33.89 -24.57 -33.19
C GLN A 157 -33.55 -23.11 -33.52
N LEU A 158 -32.28 -22.85 -33.82
CA LEU A 158 -31.78 -21.56 -34.27
C LEU A 158 -31.49 -21.62 -35.77
N THR A 159 -32.00 -20.64 -36.52
CA THR A 159 -31.86 -20.56 -37.99
C THR A 159 -31.70 -19.13 -38.48
N GLY A 160 -31.30 -18.98 -39.75
CA GLY A 160 -31.11 -17.66 -40.38
C GLY A 160 -29.81 -17.01 -39.92
N PHE A 161 -28.70 -17.71 -40.04
CA PHE A 161 -27.35 -17.20 -39.76
C PHE A 161 -26.90 -16.28 -40.89
N ASN A 162 -26.39 -15.10 -40.57
CA ASN A 162 -25.84 -14.15 -41.53
C ASN A 162 -24.48 -13.61 -41.07
N ALA A 163 -23.79 -12.90 -41.97
CA ALA A 163 -22.46 -12.34 -41.70
C ALA A 163 -22.42 -11.28 -40.57
N SER A 164 -23.58 -10.74 -40.18
CA SER A 164 -23.69 -9.81 -39.04
C SER A 164 -23.90 -10.51 -37.69
N ASN A 165 -24.26 -11.80 -37.70
CA ASN A 165 -24.23 -12.63 -36.49
C ASN A 165 -22.79 -13.08 -36.20
N GLY A 166 -22.50 -13.39 -34.94
CA GLY A 166 -21.16 -13.83 -34.57
C GLY A 166 -20.86 -15.26 -35.03
N SER A 167 -19.60 -15.54 -35.36
CA SER A 167 -19.15 -16.89 -35.71
C SER A 167 -18.97 -17.76 -34.47
N LEU A 168 -19.13 -19.07 -34.67
CA LEU A 168 -18.77 -20.07 -33.67
C LEU A 168 -17.30 -20.51 -33.85
N PRO A 169 -16.62 -20.90 -32.75
CA PRO A 169 -15.30 -21.50 -32.85
C PRO A 169 -15.38 -22.93 -33.41
N SER A 170 -14.23 -23.57 -33.62
CA SER A 170 -14.17 -24.98 -34.01
C SER A 170 -14.86 -25.90 -32.99
N ASP A 171 -15.36 -27.04 -33.44
CA ASP A 171 -16.09 -28.01 -32.62
C ASP A 171 -15.28 -28.49 -31.39
N GLU A 172 -13.98 -28.71 -31.56
CA GLU A 172 -13.08 -29.05 -30.44
C GLU A 172 -13.04 -27.93 -29.38
N LYS A 173 -12.97 -26.68 -29.82
CA LYS A 173 -12.97 -25.53 -28.91
C LYS A 173 -14.34 -25.34 -28.26
N ILE A 174 -15.45 -25.60 -28.96
CA ILE A 174 -16.79 -25.62 -28.37
C ILE A 174 -16.87 -26.66 -27.25
N LEU A 175 -16.41 -27.89 -27.51
CA LEU A 175 -16.44 -28.97 -26.53
C LEU A 175 -15.63 -28.61 -25.26
N ASN A 176 -14.46 -28.00 -25.43
CA ASN A 176 -13.64 -27.50 -24.32
C ASN A 176 -14.35 -26.38 -23.54
N LEU A 177 -14.99 -25.43 -24.23
CA LEU A 177 -15.73 -24.35 -23.60
C LEU A 177 -16.96 -24.87 -22.83
N LEU A 178 -17.67 -25.86 -23.37
CA LEU A 178 -18.77 -26.56 -22.69
C LEU A 178 -18.26 -27.31 -21.45
N SER A 179 -17.11 -27.98 -21.55
CA SER A 179 -16.46 -28.66 -20.42
C SER A 179 -16.12 -27.67 -19.31
N CYS A 180 -15.56 -26.50 -19.63
CA CYS A 180 -15.24 -25.47 -18.64
C CYS A 180 -16.49 -24.80 -18.01
N GLU A 181 -17.56 -24.60 -18.78
CA GLU A 181 -18.80 -23.97 -18.31
C GLU A 181 -19.63 -24.92 -17.43
N PHE A 182 -19.86 -26.14 -17.89
CA PHE A 182 -20.79 -27.09 -17.27
C PHE A 182 -20.10 -28.20 -16.47
N GLY A 183 -18.77 -28.30 -16.54
CA GLY A 183 -18.01 -29.38 -15.91
C GLY A 183 -18.21 -29.48 -14.40
N TRP A 184 -18.28 -28.35 -13.71
CA TRP A 184 -18.55 -28.31 -12.27
C TRP A 184 -19.95 -28.84 -11.95
N PHE A 185 -20.94 -28.52 -12.77
CA PHE A 185 -22.32 -28.99 -12.62
C PHE A 185 -22.40 -30.50 -12.87
N LEU A 186 -21.74 -30.99 -13.92
CA LEU A 186 -21.68 -32.43 -14.25
C LEU A 186 -20.93 -33.25 -13.21
N ALA A 187 -19.93 -32.69 -12.54
CA ALA A 187 -19.23 -33.36 -11.44
C ALA A 187 -20.13 -33.57 -10.22
N TYR A 188 -21.02 -32.62 -9.95
CA TYR A 188 -22.01 -32.69 -8.88
C TYR A 188 -23.21 -33.58 -9.25
N HIS A 189 -23.79 -33.38 -10.43
CA HIS A 189 -24.93 -34.13 -10.93
C HIS A 189 -24.48 -35.27 -11.84
N GLN A 190 -24.02 -36.38 -11.24
CA GLN A 190 -23.44 -37.50 -11.98
C GLN A 190 -24.40 -38.18 -12.99
N THR A 191 -25.71 -38.02 -12.81
CA THR A 191 -26.73 -38.53 -13.73
C THR A 191 -26.91 -37.61 -14.95
N ALA A 192 -26.59 -36.33 -14.82
CA ALA A 192 -26.76 -35.35 -15.88
C ALA A 192 -25.76 -35.59 -17.03
N LYS A 193 -26.23 -35.41 -18.27
CA LYS A 193 -25.46 -35.63 -19.49
C LYS A 193 -25.70 -34.49 -20.47
N ILE A 194 -24.60 -33.89 -20.92
CA ILE A 194 -24.61 -32.95 -22.04
C ILE A 194 -23.86 -33.61 -23.21
N LEU A 195 -24.48 -33.60 -24.39
CA LEU A 195 -23.88 -34.14 -25.62
C LEU A 195 -23.79 -33.05 -26.67
N PHE A 196 -22.64 -32.92 -27.33
CA PHE A 196 -22.38 -32.00 -28.43
C PHE A 196 -22.03 -32.82 -29.68
N ASP A 197 -22.88 -32.76 -30.72
CA ASP A 197 -22.79 -33.56 -31.94
C ASP A 197 -22.57 -35.06 -31.65
N GLY A 198 -23.30 -35.57 -30.65
CA GLY A 198 -23.21 -36.96 -30.18
C GLY A 198 -22.03 -37.26 -29.25
N VAL A 199 -21.06 -36.36 -29.12
CA VAL A 199 -19.91 -36.49 -28.21
C VAL A 199 -20.29 -36.02 -26.80
N ARG A 200 -20.00 -36.83 -25.78
CA ARG A 200 -20.30 -36.45 -24.39
C ARG A 200 -19.36 -35.33 -23.91
N VAL A 201 -19.92 -34.27 -23.33
CA VAL A 201 -19.15 -33.26 -22.60
C VAL A 201 -18.64 -33.89 -21.30
N HIS A 202 -17.33 -33.89 -21.13
CA HIS A 202 -16.66 -34.46 -19.95
C HIS A 202 -16.36 -33.38 -18.90
N VAL A 203 -16.28 -33.80 -17.64
CA VAL A 203 -15.78 -32.95 -16.56
C VAL A 203 -14.31 -32.60 -16.85
N PRO A 204 -13.90 -31.32 -16.76
CA PRO A 204 -12.55 -30.88 -17.04
C PRO A 204 -11.58 -31.44 -16.00
N LYS A 205 -10.27 -31.38 -16.31
CA LYS A 205 -9.22 -31.87 -15.40
C LYS A 205 -9.34 -31.19 -14.03
N ASN A 206 -9.35 -32.00 -13.00
CA ASN A 206 -9.50 -31.56 -11.62
C ASN A 206 -8.78 -32.53 -10.67
N ASP A 207 -8.35 -31.98 -9.53
CA ASP A 207 -7.94 -32.77 -8.39
C ASP A 207 -9.13 -32.87 -7.43
N VAL A 208 -9.51 -34.08 -7.03
CA VAL A 208 -10.64 -34.31 -6.14
C VAL A 208 -10.20 -35.03 -4.87
N LYS A 209 -10.70 -34.58 -3.73
CA LYS A 209 -10.64 -35.32 -2.46
C LYS A 209 -12.05 -35.67 -2.01
N HIS A 210 -12.23 -36.93 -1.63
CA HIS A 210 -13.46 -37.45 -1.04
C HIS A 210 -13.18 -37.89 0.38
N GLU A 211 -14.06 -37.51 1.31
CA GLU A 211 -13.99 -37.92 2.71
C GLU A 211 -15.39 -38.16 3.25
N SER A 212 -15.56 -39.27 3.96
CA SER A 212 -16.76 -39.56 4.73
C SER A 212 -16.41 -39.36 6.21
N ALA A 213 -17.13 -38.46 6.89
CA ALA A 213 -16.85 -38.10 8.27
C ALA A 213 -18.14 -38.12 9.11
N GLU A 214 -18.04 -38.68 10.32
CA GLU A 214 -19.08 -38.55 11.34
C GLU A 214 -18.82 -37.30 12.17
N LEU A 215 -19.70 -36.30 12.07
CA LEU A 215 -19.56 -35.00 12.72
C LEU A 215 -20.82 -34.69 13.52
N GLU A 216 -20.67 -34.46 14.82
CA GLU A 216 -21.78 -34.12 15.72
C GLU A 216 -22.96 -35.14 15.64
N GLY A 217 -22.66 -36.42 15.43
CA GLY A 217 -23.65 -37.51 15.35
C GLY A 217 -24.34 -37.67 13.99
N TYR A 218 -23.85 -37.00 12.94
CA TYR A 218 -24.35 -37.14 11.58
C TYR A 218 -23.23 -37.55 10.62
N GLU A 219 -23.54 -38.43 9.67
CA GLU A 219 -22.63 -38.83 8.60
C GLU A 219 -22.66 -37.80 7.45
N PHE A 220 -21.50 -37.34 7.04
CA PHE A 220 -21.30 -36.41 5.94
C PHE A 220 -20.37 -37.01 4.88
N ASN A 221 -20.79 -36.93 3.61
CA ASN A 221 -19.95 -37.21 2.46
C ASN A 221 -19.50 -35.88 1.85
N ILE A 222 -18.21 -35.60 1.94
CA ILE A 222 -17.59 -34.34 1.52
C ILE A 222 -16.73 -34.62 0.30
N SER A 223 -16.97 -33.87 -0.77
CA SER A 223 -16.17 -33.90 -2.00
C SER A 223 -15.65 -32.51 -2.31
N VAL A 224 -14.33 -32.32 -2.31
CA VAL A 224 -13.69 -31.04 -2.64
C VAL A 224 -12.96 -31.18 -3.96
N PHE A 225 -13.36 -30.38 -4.93
CA PHE A 225 -12.77 -30.29 -6.26
C PHE A 225 -11.85 -29.07 -6.34
N ARG A 226 -10.68 -29.23 -6.96
CA ARG A 226 -9.80 -28.16 -7.43
C ARG A 226 -9.76 -28.23 -8.95
N TRP A 227 -10.28 -27.20 -9.60
CA TRP A 227 -10.31 -27.08 -11.06
C TRP A 227 -8.99 -26.53 -11.58
N HIS A 228 -8.46 -27.14 -12.63
CA HIS A 228 -7.22 -26.68 -13.27
C HIS A 228 -7.46 -25.35 -13.99
N ASP A 229 -8.56 -25.28 -14.72
CA ASP A 229 -9.04 -24.07 -15.40
C ASP A 229 -10.16 -23.41 -14.60
N LYS A 230 -10.29 -22.09 -14.75
CA LYS A 230 -11.33 -21.33 -14.07
C LYS A 230 -12.70 -21.67 -14.66
N PRO A 231 -13.68 -22.12 -13.85
CA PRO A 231 -15.07 -22.21 -14.31
C PRO A 231 -15.58 -20.83 -14.78
N THR A 232 -16.25 -20.79 -15.93
CA THR A 232 -16.58 -19.54 -16.64
C THR A 232 -17.67 -18.73 -15.92
N SER A 233 -18.72 -19.39 -15.44
CA SER A 233 -19.86 -18.77 -14.74
C SER A 233 -19.85 -18.97 -13.23
N GLU A 234 -19.00 -19.87 -12.72
CA GLU A 234 -19.08 -20.33 -11.34
C GLU A 234 -17.97 -19.75 -10.44
N LYS A 235 -18.34 -19.45 -9.19
CA LYS A 235 -17.42 -19.00 -8.13
C LYS A 235 -17.00 -20.19 -7.28
N SER A 236 -16.10 -19.96 -6.33
CA SER A 236 -15.74 -21.00 -5.37
C SER A 236 -16.80 -21.11 -4.27
N TYR A 237 -17.81 -21.95 -4.50
CA TYR A 237 -18.87 -22.26 -3.55
C TYR A 237 -18.66 -23.59 -2.82
N ILE A 238 -19.33 -23.68 -1.67
CA ILE A 238 -19.57 -24.88 -0.89
C ILE A 238 -21.07 -25.15 -0.97
N TYR A 239 -21.46 -26.28 -1.57
CA TYR A 239 -22.84 -26.69 -1.76
C TYR A 239 -23.21 -27.75 -0.73
N PHE A 240 -24.31 -27.51 -0.03
CA PHE A 240 -24.95 -28.49 0.83
C PHE A 240 -26.10 -29.12 0.06
N THR A 241 -26.08 -30.45 -0.01
CA THR A 241 -26.99 -31.21 -0.86
C THR A 241 -27.71 -32.25 -0.04
N ASP A 242 -28.98 -32.48 -0.38
CA ASP A 242 -29.77 -33.54 0.23
C ASP A 242 -29.40 -34.92 -0.34
N LYS A 243 -30.15 -35.95 0.09
CA LYS A 243 -29.97 -37.34 -0.41
C LYS A 243 -30.25 -37.52 -1.90
N ASN A 244 -30.91 -36.56 -2.56
CA ASN A 244 -31.28 -36.61 -3.97
C ASN A 244 -30.34 -35.74 -4.82
N ASN A 245 -29.23 -35.24 -4.27
CA ASN A 245 -28.36 -34.26 -4.93
C ASN A 245 -29.15 -33.02 -5.39
N LYS A 246 -30.03 -32.51 -4.52
CA LYS A 246 -30.60 -31.16 -4.65
C LYS A 246 -29.85 -30.22 -3.72
N VAL A 247 -29.45 -29.05 -4.22
CA VAL A 247 -28.80 -28.02 -3.41
C VAL A 247 -29.85 -27.42 -2.48
N VAL A 248 -29.59 -27.50 -1.18
CA VAL A 248 -30.45 -26.91 -0.13
C VAL A 248 -29.86 -25.58 0.37
N TYR A 249 -28.55 -25.45 0.36
CA TYR A 249 -27.84 -24.26 0.80
C TYR A 249 -26.49 -24.17 0.06
N LYS A 250 -25.99 -22.96 -0.17
CA LYS A 250 -24.63 -22.74 -0.67
C LYS A 250 -24.03 -21.48 -0.08
N ASP A 251 -22.73 -21.53 0.16
CA ASP A 251 -21.95 -20.40 0.66
C ASP A 251 -20.61 -20.27 -0.07
N LEU A 252 -20.02 -19.08 -0.06
CA LEU A 252 -18.71 -18.84 -0.65
C LEU A 252 -17.62 -19.51 0.19
N SER A 253 -16.74 -20.26 -0.46
CA SER A 253 -15.52 -20.74 0.15
C SER A 253 -14.62 -19.56 0.55
N ARG A 254 -13.89 -19.72 1.66
CA ARG A 254 -12.83 -18.80 2.09
C ARG A 254 -11.68 -18.69 1.07
N PHE A 255 -11.59 -19.63 0.13
CA PHE A 255 -10.61 -19.63 -0.96
C PHE A 255 -11.12 -18.94 -2.23
N ASN A 256 -12.33 -18.35 -2.21
CA ASN A 256 -12.84 -17.59 -3.34
C ASN A 256 -11.90 -16.45 -3.74
N LYS A 257 -11.70 -16.28 -5.05
CA LYS A 257 -10.77 -15.30 -5.66
C LYS A 257 -9.28 -15.53 -5.35
N LYS A 258 -8.89 -16.67 -4.75
CA LYS A 258 -7.47 -17.03 -4.66
C LYS A 258 -6.87 -17.20 -6.05
N LEU A 259 -5.68 -16.66 -6.23
CA LEU A 259 -5.04 -16.53 -7.54
C LEU A 259 -4.75 -17.91 -8.14
N GLY A 260 -5.39 -18.21 -9.28
CA GLY A 260 -5.23 -19.48 -9.99
C GLY A 260 -5.67 -20.73 -9.21
N PHE A 261 -6.34 -20.57 -8.06
CA PHE A 261 -6.89 -21.65 -7.27
C PHE A 261 -8.41 -21.58 -7.29
N TYR A 262 -9.02 -22.50 -8.02
CA TYR A 262 -10.45 -22.57 -8.22
C TYR A 262 -10.97 -23.83 -7.55
N THR A 263 -11.83 -23.69 -6.55
CA THR A 263 -12.35 -24.83 -5.80
C THR A 263 -13.87 -24.82 -5.70
N SER A 264 -14.48 -26.01 -5.70
CA SER A 264 -15.89 -26.22 -5.37
C SER A 264 -15.97 -27.37 -4.37
N ALA A 265 -16.85 -27.28 -3.37
CA ALA A 265 -17.08 -28.36 -2.42
C ALA A 265 -18.54 -28.79 -2.42
N VAL A 266 -18.79 -30.09 -2.37
CA VAL A 266 -20.13 -30.68 -2.27
C VAL A 266 -20.20 -31.48 -0.99
N ILE A 267 -21.21 -31.21 -0.18
CA ILE A 267 -21.45 -31.83 1.12
C ILE A 267 -22.82 -32.49 1.07
N SER A 268 -22.87 -33.82 1.11
CA SER A 268 -24.12 -34.58 1.18
C SER A 268 -24.31 -35.19 2.57
N SER A 269 -25.50 -35.02 3.14
CA SER A 269 -25.89 -35.65 4.41
C SER A 269 -27.40 -35.69 4.58
N LYS A 270 -27.89 -36.64 5.39
CA LYS A 270 -29.29 -36.65 5.87
C LYS A 270 -29.60 -35.42 6.73
N PHE A 271 -28.60 -34.83 7.38
CA PHE A 271 -28.76 -33.58 8.12
C PHE A 271 -29.22 -32.43 7.22
N ASN A 272 -28.76 -32.42 5.96
CA ASN A 272 -29.01 -31.31 5.04
C ASN A 272 -30.49 -31.17 4.66
N SER A 273 -31.29 -32.24 4.74
CA SER A 273 -32.74 -32.15 4.53
C SER A 273 -33.47 -31.31 5.57
N LYS A 274 -32.81 -30.93 6.67
CA LYS A 274 -33.39 -30.07 7.70
C LYS A 274 -33.31 -28.58 7.35
N PHE A 275 -32.53 -28.16 6.34
CA PHE A 275 -32.19 -26.75 6.00
C PHE A 275 -33.37 -25.79 5.72
N ASP A 276 -34.62 -26.25 5.75
CA ASP A 276 -35.78 -25.43 5.43
C ASP A 276 -36.17 -24.49 6.59
N ASN A 277 -36.27 -23.18 6.30
CA ASN A 277 -36.74 -22.03 7.10
C ASN A 277 -36.47 -22.03 8.63
N ASP A 278 -35.49 -21.22 9.07
CA ASP A 278 -35.18 -20.81 10.48
C ASP A 278 -34.08 -21.57 11.25
N LEU A 279 -33.22 -22.32 10.56
CA LEU A 279 -32.18 -23.13 11.21
C LEU A 279 -31.01 -22.38 11.86
N TYR A 280 -30.77 -21.13 11.51
CA TYR A 280 -29.67 -20.36 12.10
C TYR A 280 -29.91 -20.01 13.58
N GLU A 281 -31.15 -20.13 14.07
CA GLU A 281 -31.53 -19.77 15.43
C GLU A 281 -31.39 -20.92 16.46
N MET A 282 -31.30 -22.19 16.03
CA MET A 282 -31.12 -23.32 16.95
C MET A 282 -29.64 -23.64 17.21
N ASP A 283 -29.22 -23.61 18.48
CA ASP A 283 -27.82 -23.74 18.92
C ASP A 283 -27.14 -25.08 18.48
N GLY A 284 -27.91 -26.18 18.40
CA GLY A 284 -27.39 -27.48 17.97
C GLY A 284 -26.99 -27.55 16.49
N SER A 285 -27.73 -26.88 15.62
CA SER A 285 -27.46 -26.90 14.17
C SER A 285 -26.25 -26.06 13.79
N ARG A 286 -26.00 -24.98 14.54
CA ARG A 286 -24.81 -24.14 14.38
C ARG A 286 -23.52 -24.92 14.62
N LYS A 287 -23.49 -25.80 15.63
CA LYS A 287 -22.33 -26.66 15.92
C LYS A 287 -22.03 -27.63 14.78
N VAL A 288 -23.06 -28.33 14.29
CA VAL A 288 -22.92 -29.27 13.15
C VAL A 288 -22.39 -28.55 11.91
N ILE A 289 -22.99 -27.42 11.53
CA ILE A 289 -22.56 -26.62 10.36
C ILE A 289 -21.12 -26.15 10.56
N SER A 290 -20.76 -25.65 11.74
CA SER A 290 -19.39 -25.22 12.04
C SER A 290 -18.37 -26.36 11.94
N ALA A 291 -18.71 -27.57 12.41
CA ALA A 291 -17.84 -28.74 12.34
C ALA A 291 -17.60 -29.16 10.88
N VAL A 292 -18.66 -29.21 10.07
CA VAL A 292 -18.58 -29.55 8.65
C VAL A 292 -17.84 -28.49 7.86
N SER A 293 -18.14 -27.20 8.09
CA SER A 293 -17.42 -26.10 7.45
C SER A 293 -15.93 -26.09 7.79
N LYS A 294 -15.56 -26.50 9.01
CA LYS A 294 -14.16 -26.69 9.40
C LYS A 294 -13.52 -27.85 8.63
N ALA A 295 -14.17 -29.00 8.55
CA ALA A 295 -13.67 -30.15 7.78
C ALA A 295 -13.43 -29.78 6.30
N VAL A 296 -14.39 -29.10 5.66
CA VAL A 296 -14.22 -28.62 4.27
C VAL A 296 -13.08 -27.62 4.15
N TYR A 297 -12.94 -26.70 5.11
CA TYR A 297 -11.85 -25.73 5.12
C TYR A 297 -10.48 -26.41 5.24
N ASP A 298 -10.35 -27.42 6.10
CA ASP A 298 -9.10 -28.18 6.29
C ASP A 298 -8.75 -28.94 4.99
N MET A 299 -9.72 -29.61 4.36
CA MET A 299 -9.52 -30.28 3.05
C MET A 299 -9.11 -29.30 1.94
N GLN A 300 -9.75 -28.13 1.87
CA GLN A 300 -9.41 -27.06 0.91
C GLN A 300 -8.02 -26.49 1.18
N THR A 301 -7.64 -26.34 2.45
CA THR A 301 -6.31 -25.88 2.87
C THR A 301 -5.23 -26.84 2.40
N ASP A 302 -5.43 -28.15 2.58
CA ASP A 302 -4.48 -29.15 2.10
C ASP A 302 -4.33 -29.13 0.59
N LEU A 303 -5.44 -29.04 -0.16
CA LEU A 303 -5.40 -28.93 -1.62
C LEU A 303 -4.69 -27.64 -2.06
N TYR A 304 -4.94 -26.53 -1.37
CA TYR A 304 -4.28 -25.25 -1.65
C TYR A 304 -2.78 -25.33 -1.40
N ASN A 305 -2.35 -25.92 -0.28
CA ASN A 305 -0.93 -26.08 0.04
C ASN A 305 -0.21 -26.98 -0.97
N SER A 306 -0.81 -28.10 -1.35
CA SER A 306 -0.28 -28.98 -2.41
C SER A 306 -0.20 -28.26 -3.76
N PHE A 307 -1.23 -27.48 -4.10
CA PHE A 307 -1.25 -26.64 -5.29
C PHE A 307 -0.12 -25.61 -5.31
N LEU A 308 0.09 -24.89 -4.20
CA LEU A 308 1.15 -23.90 -4.08
C LEU A 308 2.54 -24.53 -4.23
N ARG A 309 2.77 -25.70 -3.61
CA ARG A 309 4.03 -26.44 -3.75
C ARG A 309 4.28 -26.85 -5.20
N ALA A 310 3.28 -27.43 -5.87
CA ALA A 310 3.41 -27.82 -7.27
C ALA A 310 3.69 -26.61 -8.19
N ARG A 311 3.05 -25.47 -7.94
CA ARG A 311 3.34 -24.23 -8.69
C ARG A 311 4.69 -23.62 -8.37
N ALA A 312 5.14 -23.69 -7.12
CA ALA A 312 6.47 -23.25 -6.73
C ALA A 312 7.55 -24.10 -7.44
N GLU A 313 7.34 -25.41 -7.56
CA GLU A 313 8.24 -26.29 -8.31
C GLU A 313 8.29 -25.90 -9.79
N PHE A 314 7.12 -25.78 -10.43
CA PHE A 314 7.03 -25.34 -11.82
C PHE A 314 7.66 -23.96 -12.07
N LEU A 315 7.53 -23.04 -11.11
CA LEU A 315 8.17 -21.73 -11.19
C LEU A 315 9.69 -21.84 -11.20
N ILE A 316 10.25 -22.71 -10.35
CA ILE A 316 11.69 -22.95 -10.28
C ILE A 316 12.19 -23.60 -11.55
N GLU A 317 11.53 -24.65 -12.05
CA GLU A 317 11.88 -25.29 -13.32
C GLU A 317 11.90 -24.26 -14.46
N ASN A 318 10.86 -23.43 -14.57
CA ASN A 318 10.79 -22.37 -15.58
C ASN A 318 11.90 -21.31 -15.40
N TYR A 319 12.31 -21.01 -14.17
CA TYR A 319 13.41 -20.08 -13.90
C TYR A 319 14.78 -20.70 -14.20
N GLU A 320 14.94 -22.01 -14.00
CA GLU A 320 16.12 -22.76 -14.43
C GLU A 320 16.22 -22.78 -15.97
N ASP A 321 15.15 -23.11 -16.67
CA ASP A 321 15.09 -23.11 -18.15
C ASP A 321 15.45 -21.73 -18.74
N LYS A 322 15.11 -20.64 -18.03
CA LYS A 322 15.43 -19.26 -18.41
C LYS A 322 16.81 -18.78 -17.96
N GLY A 323 17.58 -19.62 -17.29
CA GLY A 323 18.93 -19.28 -16.83
C GLY A 323 18.97 -18.24 -15.72
N PHE A 324 17.95 -18.18 -14.86
CA PHE A 324 17.91 -17.20 -13.76
C PHE A 324 18.92 -17.52 -12.66
N PHE A 325 19.33 -18.78 -12.54
CA PHE A 325 20.27 -19.28 -11.55
C PHE A 325 21.69 -19.49 -12.11
N ASP A 326 21.92 -19.25 -13.41
CA ASP A 326 23.18 -19.56 -14.10
C ASP A 326 24.40 -18.87 -13.49
N HIS A 327 24.23 -17.69 -12.87
CA HIS A 327 25.32 -16.95 -12.24
C HIS A 327 25.93 -17.70 -11.04
N ILE A 328 25.20 -18.65 -10.45
CA ILE A 328 25.61 -19.44 -9.28
C ILE A 328 26.56 -20.58 -9.68
N TYR A 329 26.53 -21.04 -10.93
CA TYR A 329 27.22 -22.25 -11.40
C TYR A 329 28.71 -22.09 -11.75
N SER A 330 29.34 -20.98 -11.36
CA SER A 330 30.60 -20.57 -11.98
C SER A 330 31.84 -21.41 -11.65
N ASN A 331 31.85 -22.33 -10.65
CA ASN A 331 33.05 -23.16 -10.35
C ASN A 331 32.80 -24.54 -9.65
N GLY A 332 31.61 -25.15 -9.79
CA GLY A 332 31.37 -26.58 -9.47
C GLY A 332 31.61 -27.09 -8.04
N ASN A 333 31.87 -26.22 -7.06
CA ASN A 333 32.17 -26.61 -5.68
C ASN A 333 30.89 -26.95 -4.86
N ASP A 334 31.04 -27.74 -3.78
CA ASP A 334 29.89 -28.18 -2.96
C ASP A 334 29.14 -27.02 -2.29
N LEU A 335 29.85 -25.91 -2.03
CA LEU A 335 29.26 -24.68 -1.48
C LEU A 335 28.30 -23.99 -2.47
N GLN A 336 28.64 -23.94 -3.76
CA GLN A 336 27.79 -23.37 -4.80
C GLN A 336 26.53 -24.21 -5.04
N LYS A 337 26.65 -25.54 -4.98
CA LYS A 337 25.48 -26.43 -5.02
C LYS A 337 24.55 -26.17 -3.84
N TRP A 338 25.12 -26.01 -2.64
CA TRP A 338 24.33 -25.68 -1.45
C TRP A 338 23.66 -24.30 -1.57
N ASN A 339 24.37 -23.28 -2.06
CA ASN A 339 23.83 -21.93 -2.27
C ASN A 339 22.67 -21.95 -3.28
N LEU A 340 22.85 -22.64 -4.41
CA LEU A 340 21.81 -22.81 -5.41
C LEU A 340 20.54 -23.41 -4.82
N GLU A 341 20.67 -24.54 -4.12
CA GLU A 341 19.53 -25.21 -3.51
C GLU A 341 18.89 -24.37 -2.40
N ASN A 342 19.69 -23.60 -1.65
CA ASN A 342 19.20 -22.66 -0.66
C ASN A 342 18.39 -21.52 -1.30
N THR A 343 18.90 -20.91 -2.38
CA THR A 343 18.22 -19.85 -3.13
C THR A 343 16.92 -20.37 -3.74
N LYS A 344 16.93 -21.54 -4.40
CA LYS A 344 15.70 -22.18 -4.91
C LYS A 344 14.71 -22.41 -3.79
N ARG A 345 15.15 -22.95 -2.65
CA ARG A 345 14.28 -23.16 -1.47
C ARG A 345 13.65 -21.86 -1.00
N VAL A 346 14.41 -20.77 -0.86
CA VAL A 346 13.86 -19.48 -0.44
C VAL A 346 12.87 -18.92 -1.46
N VAL A 347 13.14 -19.03 -2.75
CA VAL A 347 12.19 -18.63 -3.81
C VAL A 347 10.89 -19.47 -3.72
N LYS A 348 10.99 -20.79 -3.49
CA LYS A 348 9.83 -21.66 -3.27
C LYS A 348 9.03 -21.24 -2.05
N GLU A 349 9.68 -21.05 -0.90
CA GLU A 349 9.02 -20.62 0.35
C GLU A 349 8.37 -19.24 0.21
N LEU A 350 9.02 -18.30 -0.50
CA LEU A 350 8.47 -16.98 -0.75
C LEU A 350 7.22 -17.04 -1.65
N TYR A 351 7.23 -17.91 -2.67
CA TYR A 351 6.06 -18.17 -3.50
C TYR A 351 4.91 -18.81 -2.70
N ILE A 352 5.21 -19.79 -1.84
CA ILE A 352 4.21 -20.45 -0.99
C ILE A 352 3.61 -19.45 0.01
N ALA A 353 4.42 -18.56 0.56
CA ALA A 353 3.97 -17.50 1.46
C ALA A 353 3.06 -16.48 0.75
N ASP A 354 3.45 -16.00 -0.44
CA ASP A 354 2.61 -15.15 -1.27
C ASP A 354 2.88 -15.30 -2.79
N PRO A 355 2.01 -16.01 -3.52
CA PRO A 355 2.17 -16.20 -4.97
C PRO A 355 2.16 -14.91 -5.79
N ARG A 356 1.60 -13.81 -5.23
CA ARG A 356 1.50 -12.52 -5.93
C ARG A 356 2.85 -11.87 -6.17
N ILE A 357 3.86 -12.23 -5.38
CA ILE A 357 5.22 -11.71 -5.52
C ILE A 357 5.77 -11.97 -6.92
N PHE A 358 5.55 -13.16 -7.46
CA PHE A 358 6.13 -13.58 -8.74
C PHE A 358 5.12 -13.59 -9.91
N ASN A 359 3.81 -13.60 -9.65
CA ASN A 359 2.80 -13.79 -10.70
C ASN A 359 2.69 -12.63 -11.71
N ASN A 360 3.09 -11.42 -11.35
CA ASN A 360 2.99 -10.23 -12.21
C ASN A 360 4.35 -9.64 -12.58
N LEU A 361 5.45 -10.31 -12.24
CA LEU A 361 6.79 -9.85 -12.61
C LEU A 361 7.09 -10.27 -14.04
N SER A 362 7.52 -9.31 -14.87
CA SER A 362 8.14 -9.63 -16.15
C SER A 362 9.51 -10.28 -15.92
N GLU A 363 10.09 -10.83 -16.98
CA GLU A 363 11.30 -11.66 -16.88
C GLU A 363 12.49 -10.93 -16.22
N LYS A 364 12.71 -9.66 -16.57
CA LYS A 364 13.82 -8.84 -16.04
C LYS A 364 13.67 -8.57 -14.52
N PRO A 365 12.53 -8.04 -14.01
CA PRO A 365 12.29 -7.92 -12.57
C PRO A 365 12.38 -9.23 -11.78
N ALA A 366 11.87 -10.33 -12.32
CA ALA A 366 11.94 -11.64 -11.66
C ALA A 366 13.40 -12.12 -11.53
N LYS A 367 14.20 -11.95 -12.59
CA LYS A 367 15.65 -12.26 -12.58
C LYS A 367 16.42 -11.41 -11.57
N ILE A 368 16.09 -10.12 -11.44
CA ILE A 368 16.67 -9.22 -10.42
C ILE A 368 16.36 -9.78 -9.03
N LEU A 369 15.09 -10.06 -8.74
CA LEU A 369 14.67 -10.54 -7.42
C LEU A 369 15.38 -11.83 -7.02
N VAL A 370 15.47 -12.81 -7.93
CA VAL A 370 16.17 -14.08 -7.68
C VAL A 370 17.66 -13.85 -7.38
N ARG A 371 18.33 -12.99 -8.16
CA ARG A 371 19.75 -12.67 -7.94
C ARG A 371 20.00 -11.90 -6.64
N LEU A 372 19.09 -10.99 -6.27
CA LEU A 372 19.17 -10.27 -5.00
C LEU A 372 18.98 -11.24 -3.81
N LEU A 373 17.99 -12.14 -3.90
CA LEU A 373 17.79 -13.18 -2.89
C LEU A 373 19.04 -14.04 -2.73
N ASP A 374 19.63 -14.49 -3.84
CA ASP A 374 20.87 -15.26 -3.82
C ASP A 374 22.01 -14.52 -3.08
N ARG A 375 22.27 -13.25 -3.42
CA ARG A 375 23.34 -12.48 -2.77
C ARG A 375 23.09 -12.23 -1.28
N ILE A 376 21.85 -11.94 -0.90
CA ILE A 376 21.49 -11.75 0.52
C ILE A 376 21.69 -13.05 1.31
N LEU A 377 21.37 -14.20 0.71
CA LEU A 377 21.46 -15.50 1.36
C LEU A 377 22.90 -16.02 1.52
N VAL A 378 23.83 -15.58 0.67
CA VAL A 378 25.22 -16.08 0.64
C VAL A 378 26.14 -15.39 1.66
N SER A 379 25.76 -14.24 2.24
CA SER A 379 26.25 -13.60 3.50
C SER A 379 26.63 -12.11 3.37
N ASN A 380 26.30 -11.35 4.43
CA ASN A 380 26.83 -10.08 5.00
C ASN A 380 27.54 -8.99 4.15
N GLU A 381 27.56 -9.08 2.83
CA GLU A 381 28.24 -8.11 1.99
C GLU A 381 27.21 -7.32 1.19
N ASN A 382 26.87 -6.13 1.72
CA ASN A 382 26.14 -5.11 0.98
C ASN A 382 26.78 -4.83 -0.40
N GLY A 383 28.09 -5.08 -0.57
CA GLY A 383 28.83 -4.95 -1.83
C GLY A 383 28.35 -5.89 -2.94
N ALA A 384 28.03 -7.15 -2.64
CA ALA A 384 27.60 -8.13 -3.65
C ALA A 384 26.20 -7.82 -4.24
N LEU A 385 25.41 -7.02 -3.53
CA LEU A 385 24.08 -6.56 -3.93
C LEU A 385 24.16 -5.54 -5.08
N PHE A 386 25.24 -4.76 -5.14
CA PHE A 386 25.47 -3.74 -6.17
C PHE A 386 25.93 -4.35 -7.50
N GLU A 387 26.78 -5.38 -7.48
CA GLU A 387 27.17 -6.13 -8.70
C GLU A 387 25.94 -6.72 -9.43
N VAL A 388 24.90 -7.11 -8.68
CA VAL A 388 23.66 -7.65 -9.23
C VAL A 388 22.77 -6.57 -9.85
N LEU A 389 22.72 -5.38 -9.24
CA LEU A 389 21.97 -4.25 -9.79
C LEU A 389 22.61 -3.76 -11.09
N GLU A 390 23.94 -3.70 -11.14
CA GLU A 390 24.73 -3.30 -12.31
C GLU A 390 24.61 -4.31 -13.47
N GLY A 391 24.67 -5.61 -13.18
CA GLY A 391 24.62 -6.66 -14.21
C GLY A 391 23.23 -6.98 -14.78
N VAL A 392 22.15 -6.37 -14.25
CA VAL A 392 20.77 -6.66 -14.69
C VAL A 392 19.99 -5.42 -15.09
N LEU A 393 20.23 -4.29 -14.43
CA LEU A 393 19.71 -3.02 -14.89
C LEU A 393 20.81 -2.46 -15.81
N ASP A 394 20.56 -2.32 -17.11
CA ASP A 394 21.42 -1.59 -18.05
C ASP A 394 21.49 -0.09 -17.67
N LEU A 395 21.86 0.19 -16.42
CA LEU A 395 22.04 1.51 -15.86
C LEU A 395 23.45 1.95 -16.22
N ASP A 396 23.56 3.22 -16.57
CA ASP A 396 24.84 3.86 -16.79
C ASP A 396 25.72 3.66 -15.55
N SER A 397 26.89 3.05 -15.74
CA SER A 397 27.82 2.61 -14.69
C SER A 397 28.17 3.75 -13.73
N GLU A 398 28.17 4.99 -14.20
CA GLU A 398 28.42 6.19 -13.39
C GLU A 398 27.36 6.42 -12.29
N HIS A 399 26.09 6.13 -12.56
CA HIS A 399 25.01 6.32 -11.59
C HIS A 399 24.96 5.22 -10.53
N VAL A 400 25.33 4.00 -10.91
CA VAL A 400 25.40 2.85 -10.01
C VAL A 400 26.64 2.95 -9.12
N GLU A 401 27.81 3.31 -9.66
CA GLU A 401 29.01 3.61 -8.87
C GLU A 401 28.73 4.71 -7.85
N ARG A 402 28.11 5.84 -8.26
CA ARG A 402 27.79 6.93 -7.31
C ARG A 402 26.81 6.50 -6.23
N LEU A 403 25.82 5.67 -6.54
CA LEU A 403 24.87 5.15 -5.55
C LEU A 403 25.55 4.16 -4.59
N ALA A 404 26.42 3.29 -5.11
CA ALA A 404 27.20 2.34 -4.32
C ALA A 404 28.19 3.07 -3.40
N ASP A 405 28.89 4.09 -3.90
CA ASP A 405 29.85 4.90 -3.13
C ASP A 405 29.16 5.69 -2.01
N LEU A 406 27.95 6.23 -2.28
CA LEU A 406 27.13 6.94 -1.29
C LEU A 406 26.67 6.02 -0.15
N ILE A 407 26.38 4.75 -0.45
CA ILE A 407 25.86 3.78 0.53
C ILE A 407 27.01 3.03 1.25
N GLN A 408 28.13 2.76 0.58
CA GLN A 408 29.31 2.10 1.18
C GLN A 408 30.07 3.01 2.14
N ASN A 409 30.22 4.29 1.82
CA ASN A 409 31.05 5.20 2.62
C ASN A 409 30.29 5.93 3.74
N THR A 410 28.99 5.65 3.90
CA THR A 410 28.18 6.30 4.92
C THR A 410 27.08 5.37 5.38
N LYS A 411 27.07 5.02 6.68
CA LYS A 411 25.85 4.48 7.29
C LYS A 411 24.75 5.50 6.98
N LEU A 412 23.72 5.11 6.24
CA LEU A 412 22.60 5.98 5.86
C LEU A 412 22.03 6.73 7.08
N GLU A 413 22.07 6.07 8.23
CA GLU A 413 21.79 6.62 9.57
C GLU A 413 22.62 7.88 9.89
N ASN A 414 23.93 7.90 9.59
CA ASN A 414 24.81 9.05 9.80
C ASN A 414 24.50 10.20 8.83
N ILE A 415 24.05 9.91 7.60
CA ILE A 415 23.64 10.96 6.65
C ILE A 415 22.35 11.60 7.15
N ILE A 416 21.37 10.78 7.52
CA ILE A 416 20.08 11.24 8.04
C ILE A 416 20.30 12.06 9.31
N SER A 417 21.10 11.57 10.28
CA SER A 417 21.40 12.29 11.51
C SER A 417 22.11 13.62 11.24
N THR A 418 23.03 13.66 10.28
CA THR A 418 23.75 14.91 9.92
C THR A 418 22.79 15.92 9.29
N VAL A 419 21.91 15.46 8.39
CA VAL A 419 20.89 16.31 7.76
C VAL A 419 19.88 16.83 8.80
N GLU A 420 19.49 16.00 9.76
CA GLU A 420 18.61 16.38 10.87
C GLU A 420 19.25 17.46 11.76
N ILE A 421 20.50 17.27 12.19
CA ILE A 421 21.26 18.26 12.98
C ILE A 421 21.33 19.59 12.23
N ILE A 422 21.69 19.57 10.95
CA ILE A 422 21.78 20.79 10.13
C ILE A 422 20.41 21.45 9.99
N SER A 423 19.35 20.68 9.72
CA SER A 423 18.00 21.22 9.55
C SER A 423 17.50 21.88 10.84
N ARG A 424 17.73 21.25 11.99
CA ARG A 424 17.36 21.79 13.29
C ARG A 424 18.10 23.07 13.62
N ARG A 425 19.41 23.13 13.35
CA ARG A 425 20.21 24.35 13.54
C ARG A 425 19.72 25.51 12.68
N LEU A 426 19.31 25.23 11.44
CA LEU A 426 18.70 26.24 10.56
C LEU A 426 17.35 26.74 11.08
N GLN A 427 16.55 25.86 11.70
CA GLN A 427 15.32 26.27 12.38
C GLN A 427 15.63 27.17 13.57
N VAL A 428 16.60 26.81 14.41
CA VAL A 428 17.06 27.61 15.56
C VAL A 428 17.46 29.02 15.12
N ILE A 429 18.25 29.14 14.04
CA ILE A 429 18.67 30.45 13.49
C ILE A 429 17.46 31.29 13.09
N LYS A 430 16.50 30.71 12.37
CA LYS A 430 15.29 31.42 11.92
C LYS A 430 14.39 31.85 13.08
N MET A 431 14.23 30.98 14.07
CA MET A 431 13.42 31.26 15.25
C MET A 431 14.04 32.39 16.09
N LEU A 432 15.35 32.30 16.38
CA LEU A 432 16.09 33.36 17.08
C LEU A 432 16.05 34.69 16.31
N ARG A 433 16.18 34.65 14.97
CA ARG A 433 16.04 35.86 14.15
C ARG A 433 14.65 36.47 14.29
N SER A 434 13.58 35.66 14.23
CA SER A 434 12.21 36.14 14.42
C SER A 434 12.03 36.79 15.80
N ILE A 435 12.56 36.18 16.85
CA ILE A 435 12.54 36.74 18.21
C ILE A 435 13.26 38.10 18.26
N MET A 436 14.47 38.19 17.71
CA MET A 436 15.29 39.42 17.76
C MET A 436 14.72 40.56 16.92
N VAL A 437 13.93 40.26 15.88
CA VAL A 437 13.32 41.27 15.00
C VAL A 437 11.93 41.67 15.50
N ASN A 438 11.06 40.70 15.77
CA ASN A 438 9.62 40.92 15.92
C ASN A 438 9.16 41.09 17.38
N ASP A 439 9.82 40.44 18.35
CA ASP A 439 9.26 40.30 19.71
C ASP A 439 10.33 40.37 20.83
N TYR A 440 11.44 41.05 20.52
CA TYR A 440 12.60 41.24 21.41
C TYR A 440 12.26 41.92 22.75
N LYS A 441 11.13 42.65 22.85
CA LYS A 441 10.72 43.36 24.07
C LYS A 441 10.24 42.41 25.17
N ASN A 442 9.66 41.27 24.79
CA ASN A 442 9.05 40.33 25.73
C ASN A 442 10.01 39.25 26.20
N VAL A 443 11.20 39.17 25.60
CA VAL A 443 12.22 38.15 25.91
C VAL A 443 13.05 38.58 27.11
N LEU A 444 13.25 37.67 28.05
CA LEU A 444 14.11 37.87 29.21
C LEU A 444 15.53 37.36 28.94
N GLU A 445 16.50 37.94 29.63
CA GLU A 445 17.86 37.40 29.66
C GLU A 445 17.88 36.05 30.41
N THR A 446 17.23 36.01 31.58
CA THR A 446 16.98 34.80 32.38
C THR A 446 15.47 34.68 32.65
N PRO A 447 14.84 33.50 32.44
CA PRO A 447 15.45 32.24 32.02
C PRO A 447 15.55 32.04 30.49
N ASP A 448 14.91 32.91 29.69
CA ASP A 448 14.62 32.61 28.29
C ASP A 448 15.88 32.46 27.42
N LEU A 449 16.66 33.53 27.21
CA LEU A 449 17.87 33.46 26.38
C LEU A 449 18.93 32.55 26.97
N GLN A 450 19.00 32.51 28.29
CA GLN A 450 19.86 31.61 29.03
C GLN A 450 19.66 30.17 28.54
N GLN A 451 18.49 29.59 28.75
CA GLN A 451 18.23 28.18 28.41
C GLN A 451 18.37 27.89 26.91
N VAL A 452 18.03 28.85 26.06
CA VAL A 452 18.20 28.71 24.60
C VAL A 452 19.66 28.54 24.21
N ILE A 453 20.59 29.27 24.85
CA ILE A 453 22.01 29.19 24.51
C ILE A 453 22.65 27.94 25.14
N GLU A 454 22.17 27.47 26.29
CA GLU A 454 22.63 26.21 26.94
C GLU A 454 22.39 25.04 25.99
N SER A 455 21.20 24.99 25.39
CA SER A 455 20.79 23.96 24.43
C SER A 455 21.38 24.16 23.03
N ASN A 456 21.93 25.34 22.72
CA ASN A 456 22.46 25.71 21.40
C ASN A 456 23.85 26.39 21.47
N SER A 457 24.74 25.87 22.31
CA SER A 457 26.09 26.41 22.52
C SER A 457 26.95 26.50 21.24
N TRP A 458 26.62 25.68 20.23
CA TRP A 458 27.23 25.68 18.90
C TRP A 458 27.15 27.05 18.20
N LEU A 459 26.20 27.92 18.59
CA LEU A 459 26.09 29.30 18.09
C LEU A 459 27.35 30.13 18.34
N PHE A 460 28.19 29.76 19.31
CA PHE A 460 29.43 30.47 19.62
C PHE A 460 30.68 29.71 19.16
N GLY A 461 30.49 28.56 18.50
CA GLY A 461 31.53 27.72 17.90
C GLY A 461 31.13 26.24 17.91
N GLU A 462 31.32 25.55 16.78
CA GLU A 462 30.98 24.12 16.61
C GLU A 462 31.59 23.22 17.68
N GLN A 463 32.79 23.58 18.13
CA GLN A 463 33.54 22.88 19.17
C GLN A 463 32.87 22.87 20.55
N TYR A 464 31.80 23.65 20.78
CA TYR A 464 31.09 23.73 22.07
C TYR A 464 29.82 22.87 22.13
N SER A 465 29.53 22.08 21.09
CA SER A 465 28.32 21.24 20.95
C SER A 465 28.22 20.03 21.91
N ILE A 466 29.29 19.63 22.60
CA ILE A 466 29.28 18.48 23.53
C ILE A 466 29.58 19.00 24.94
N LEU A 467 28.58 18.95 25.82
CA LEU A 467 28.72 19.25 27.26
C LEU A 467 29.54 18.12 27.92
N GLY A 468 30.65 18.48 28.57
CA GLY A 468 31.55 17.53 29.23
C GLY A 468 31.43 17.57 30.76
N ALA A 469 31.58 16.43 31.41
CA ALA A 469 31.45 16.27 32.87
C ALA A 469 32.49 17.06 33.71
N GLU A 470 33.52 17.67 33.11
CA GLU A 470 34.52 18.50 33.81
C GLU A 470 34.06 19.97 34.01
N GLU A 471 32.87 20.35 33.54
CA GLU A 471 32.37 21.74 33.62
C GLU A 471 31.91 22.17 35.02
N ASP A 472 31.60 21.26 35.95
CA ASP A 472 31.10 21.63 37.29
C ASP A 472 32.10 22.45 38.11
N ASP A 473 33.39 22.12 38.02
CA ASP A 473 34.47 22.84 38.72
C ASP A 473 34.76 24.20 38.07
N PHE A 474 34.62 24.31 36.74
CA PHE A 474 34.82 25.56 36.01
C PHE A 474 33.63 26.51 36.17
N ASN A 475 32.39 26.00 36.11
CA ASN A 475 31.16 26.73 36.42
C ASN A 475 31.15 27.22 37.87
N ARG A 476 31.60 26.40 38.83
CA ARG A 476 31.79 26.83 40.23
C ARG A 476 32.79 27.97 40.34
N THR A 477 33.87 27.94 39.55
CA THR A 477 34.90 28.98 39.59
C THR A 477 34.48 30.25 38.86
N ALA A 478 33.71 30.15 37.78
CA ALA A 478 33.05 31.26 37.08
C ALA A 478 32.00 31.94 37.98
N LYS A 479 31.27 31.15 38.78
CA LYS A 479 30.37 31.63 39.83
C LYS A 479 31.11 32.35 40.96
N ASN A 480 32.29 31.86 41.36
CA ASN A 480 33.13 32.53 42.36
C ASN A 480 33.75 33.84 41.83
N LEU A 481 34.15 33.88 40.56
CA LEU A 481 34.59 35.10 39.86
C LEU A 481 33.48 36.16 39.87
N ARG A 482 32.24 35.75 39.57
CA ARG A 482 31.04 36.58 39.65
C ARG A 482 30.82 37.17 41.06
N ASP A 483 30.91 36.35 42.10
CA ASP A 483 30.65 36.81 43.48
C ASP A 483 31.71 37.81 44.00
N SER A 484 32.88 37.88 43.36
CA SER A 484 33.97 38.82 43.69
C SER A 484 33.77 40.23 43.12
N ILE A 485 32.89 40.42 42.12
CA ILE A 485 32.56 41.71 41.52
C ILE A 485 31.32 42.28 42.21
N ARG A 486 31.50 43.09 43.26
CA ARG A 486 30.41 43.85 43.87
C ARG A 486 30.32 45.25 43.29
N GLY A 487 29.24 45.57 42.58
CA GLY A 487 28.86 46.99 42.37
C GLY A 487 28.21 47.41 41.06
N ILE A 488 27.37 46.61 40.39
CA ILE A 488 26.56 47.13 39.26
C ILE A 488 25.12 46.62 39.39
N LYS A 489 24.32 47.32 40.20
CA LYS A 489 22.86 47.14 40.26
C LYS A 489 22.20 48.51 40.17
N GLU A 490 22.25 49.13 38.99
CA GLU A 490 21.38 50.28 38.68
C GLU A 490 21.27 50.39 37.14
N ILE A 491 20.17 49.86 36.59
CA ILE A 491 19.75 50.15 35.22
C ILE A 491 19.19 51.57 35.24
N THR A 492 19.77 52.48 34.46
CA THR A 492 19.23 53.85 34.31
C THR A 492 18.17 53.89 33.20
N VAL A 493 17.20 54.81 33.30
CA VAL A 493 16.09 54.96 32.34
C VAL A 493 16.58 55.16 30.89
N GLU A 494 17.79 55.68 30.72
CA GLU A 494 18.47 55.90 29.44
C GLU A 494 18.89 54.59 28.72
N ASP A 495 18.97 53.45 29.44
CA ASP A 495 19.42 52.16 28.89
C ASP A 495 18.26 51.30 28.33
N VAL A 496 17.00 51.75 28.45
CA VAL A 496 15.78 50.99 28.12
C VAL A 496 15.03 51.60 26.95
N GLU A 497 14.68 50.80 25.95
CA GLU A 497 13.80 51.24 24.85
C GLU A 497 12.31 51.06 25.21
N ASP A 498 11.61 52.16 25.52
CA ASP A 498 10.13 52.28 25.58
C ASP A 498 9.36 51.21 26.40
N VAL A 499 9.80 50.87 27.63
CA VAL A 499 8.99 50.03 28.56
C VAL A 499 9.25 50.39 30.04
N THR A 500 8.19 50.46 30.86
CA THR A 500 8.27 50.43 32.34
C THR A 500 8.69 49.04 32.82
N VAL A 501 9.91 48.92 33.36
CA VAL A 501 10.49 47.65 33.81
C VAL A 501 9.93 47.25 35.18
N GLU A 502 8.92 46.39 35.23
CA GLU A 502 8.56 45.68 36.46
C GLU A 502 9.59 44.55 36.73
N GLY A 503 10.22 44.59 37.92
CA GLY A 503 11.06 43.50 38.42
C GLY A 503 12.57 43.61 38.12
N SER A 504 13.20 44.76 38.39
CA SER A 504 14.67 44.93 38.36
C SER A 504 15.33 44.47 39.67
N LYS A 505 15.24 43.16 39.94
CA LYS A 505 16.19 42.44 40.81
C LYS A 505 16.58 41.16 40.08
N ARG A 506 17.36 41.32 39.01
CA ARG A 506 17.79 40.21 38.16
C ARG A 506 19.29 40.02 38.29
N GLN A 507 19.64 38.77 38.56
CA GLN A 507 20.98 38.25 38.70
C GLN A 507 21.71 38.36 37.36
N VAL A 508 22.92 38.89 37.40
CA VAL A 508 23.80 39.23 36.26
C VAL A 508 24.95 38.22 36.17
N ASP A 509 25.56 37.82 35.05
CA ASP A 509 25.25 37.88 33.61
C ASP A 509 26.18 36.86 32.86
N LEU A 510 26.80 35.89 33.55
CA LEU A 510 27.85 34.99 33.03
C LEU A 510 27.27 33.60 32.74
N PHE A 511 27.23 33.18 31.47
CA PHE A 511 26.38 32.06 31.10
C PHE A 511 27.11 30.75 30.77
N LEU A 512 28.05 30.77 29.84
CA LEU A 512 28.71 29.55 29.36
C LEU A 512 30.19 29.66 29.58
N ALA A 513 30.73 28.70 30.31
CA ALA A 513 32.13 28.58 30.66
C ALA A 513 32.58 27.21 30.16
N SER A 514 33.08 27.11 28.92
CA SER A 514 33.49 25.82 28.33
C SER A 514 34.99 25.76 28.14
N LYS A 515 35.63 24.69 28.62
CA LYS A 515 37.08 24.44 28.51
C LYS A 515 37.32 23.30 27.52
N ARG A 516 38.04 23.57 26.43
CA ARG A 516 38.39 22.56 25.41
C ARG A 516 39.87 22.61 25.08
N MET A 517 40.48 21.43 24.90
CA MET A 517 41.84 21.33 24.36
C MET A 517 41.81 21.60 22.86
N ILE A 518 42.58 22.58 22.40
CA ILE A 518 42.81 22.89 20.98
C ILE A 518 44.31 23.01 20.71
N PHE A 519 44.68 23.07 19.43
CA PHE A 519 46.05 23.34 19.02
C PHE A 519 46.19 24.84 18.67
N ASP A 520 47.25 25.49 19.14
CA ASP A 520 47.60 26.86 18.74
C ASP A 520 48.25 26.89 17.34
N GLU A 521 48.56 28.09 16.83
CA GLU A 521 49.22 28.29 15.53
C GLU A 521 50.58 27.58 15.41
N ASN A 522 51.18 27.20 16.54
CA ASN A 522 52.45 26.47 16.63
C ASN A 522 52.25 24.98 16.96
N ASN A 523 51.01 24.48 16.87
CA ASN A 523 50.63 23.10 17.14
C ASN A 523 50.82 22.64 18.61
N ASN A 524 50.86 23.57 19.56
CA ASN A 524 50.88 23.27 20.99
C ASN A 524 49.48 23.03 21.53
N LYS A 525 49.34 22.10 22.48
CA LYS A 525 48.09 21.85 23.19
C LYS A 525 47.79 22.98 24.16
N ILE A 526 46.76 23.75 23.87
CA ILE A 526 46.23 24.81 24.73
C ILE A 526 44.79 24.49 25.14
N PHE A 527 44.37 25.00 26.30
CA PHE A 527 42.99 24.96 26.74
C PHE A 527 42.33 26.30 26.44
N LYS A 528 41.35 26.30 25.53
CA LYS A 528 40.54 27.46 25.22
C LYS A 528 39.29 27.46 26.10
N CYS A 529 39.08 28.58 26.76
CA CYS A 529 37.94 28.86 27.62
C CYS A 529 37.11 29.96 26.97
N VAL A 530 35.79 29.74 26.83
CA VAL A 530 34.88 30.81 26.39
C VAL A 530 34.00 31.21 27.54
N ILE A 531 33.79 32.50 27.69
CA ILE A 531 32.91 33.10 28.69
C ILE A 531 31.95 34.02 27.94
N ILE A 532 30.66 33.73 28.02
CA ILE A 532 29.63 34.47 27.31
C ILE A 532 28.81 35.29 28.30
N GLU A 533 28.75 36.58 28.04
CA GLU A 533 28.00 37.61 28.74
C GLU A 533 26.86 38.06 27.82
N ILE A 534 25.61 37.82 28.21
CA ILE A 534 24.43 38.12 27.36
C ILE A 534 23.63 39.23 28.02
N LYS A 535 23.14 40.17 27.21
CA LYS A 535 22.18 41.19 27.66
C LYS A 535 20.79 40.92 27.09
N ARG A 536 19.77 41.24 27.89
CA ARG A 536 18.37 41.25 27.44
C ARG A 536 18.22 41.98 26.09
N PRO A 537 17.47 41.45 25.11
CA PRO A 537 17.37 42.06 23.77
C PRO A 537 16.80 43.48 23.74
N SER A 538 16.03 43.87 24.76
CA SER A 538 15.48 45.22 24.91
C SER A 538 16.47 46.27 25.45
N ILE A 539 17.69 45.85 25.81
CA ILE A 539 18.75 46.71 26.35
C ILE A 539 19.84 46.85 25.29
N SER A 540 20.21 48.08 24.95
CA SER A 540 21.30 48.35 24.02
C SER A 540 22.66 48.24 24.72
N LEU A 541 23.67 47.69 24.03
CA LEU A 541 25.02 47.60 24.57
C LEU A 541 25.64 48.99 24.73
N SER A 542 26.37 49.22 25.81
CA SER A 542 26.98 50.51 26.15
C SER A 542 28.31 50.30 26.87
N LYS A 543 29.02 51.39 27.15
CA LYS A 543 30.32 51.46 27.80
C LYS A 543 30.31 50.79 29.16
N LYS A 544 29.16 50.78 29.83
CA LYS A 544 28.97 50.06 31.10
C LYS A 544 29.17 48.56 30.92
N HIS A 545 28.59 47.99 29.87
CA HIS A 545 28.71 46.57 29.53
C HIS A 545 30.11 46.22 29.04
N LEU A 546 30.76 47.12 28.29
CA LEU A 546 32.16 46.93 27.90
C LEU A 546 33.10 46.92 29.11
N ARG A 547 32.93 47.86 30.05
CA ARG A 547 33.69 47.88 31.32
C ARG A 547 33.49 46.61 32.13
N GLN A 548 32.28 46.07 32.16
CA GLN A 548 32.01 44.79 32.83
C GLN A 548 32.82 43.65 32.20
N LEU A 549 32.96 43.62 30.87
CA LEU A 549 33.81 42.66 30.16
C LEU A 549 35.31 42.84 30.48
N GLU A 550 35.76 44.09 30.61
CA GLU A 550 37.13 44.45 31.01
C GLU A 550 37.41 44.02 32.46
N ASP A 551 36.47 44.25 33.38
CA ASP A 551 36.56 43.83 34.78
C ASP A 551 36.72 42.31 34.89
N TYR A 552 35.96 41.52 34.11
CA TYR A 552 36.16 40.06 34.05
C TYR A 552 37.56 39.69 33.55
N ALA A 553 38.06 40.36 32.51
CA ALA A 553 39.40 40.14 31.99
C ALA A 553 40.48 40.40 33.05
N GLU A 554 40.36 41.51 33.79
CA GLU A 554 41.28 41.85 34.86
C GLU A 554 41.29 40.82 35.99
N ILE A 555 40.12 40.32 36.38
CA ILE A 555 40.00 39.36 37.49
C ILE A 555 40.54 38.00 37.07
N ILE A 556 40.28 37.57 35.83
CA ILE A 556 40.87 36.34 35.29
C ILE A 556 42.40 36.46 35.24
N GLN A 557 42.92 37.63 34.88
CA GLN A 557 44.37 37.90 34.86
C GLN A 557 45.00 37.91 36.25
N LYS A 558 44.28 38.40 37.28
CA LYS A 558 44.73 38.48 38.68
C LYS A 558 44.49 37.20 39.49
N SER A 559 43.62 36.30 39.02
CA SER A 559 43.24 35.08 39.73
C SER A 559 44.37 34.05 39.74
N SER A 560 44.75 33.57 40.93
CA SER A 560 45.75 32.50 41.10
C SER A 560 45.30 31.15 40.54
N ALA A 561 43.99 30.92 40.38
CA ALA A 561 43.46 29.68 39.80
C ALA A 561 43.62 29.59 38.27
N PHE A 562 43.74 30.73 37.58
CA PHE A 562 43.78 30.79 36.11
C PHE A 562 45.04 31.48 35.55
N GLY A 563 45.63 32.42 36.28
CA GLY A 563 46.79 33.20 35.86
C GLY A 563 48.09 32.40 35.73
N ILE A 564 48.20 31.27 36.45
CA ILE A 564 49.42 30.45 36.57
C ILE A 564 49.66 29.53 35.36
N SER A 565 48.62 29.11 34.63
CA SER A 565 48.79 28.18 33.51
C SER A 565 49.06 28.92 32.19
N GLU A 566 50.23 28.69 31.59
CA GLU A 566 50.62 29.27 30.29
C GLU A 566 49.83 28.70 29.11
N ASN A 567 49.09 27.60 29.31
CA ASN A 567 48.33 26.92 28.27
C ASN A 567 46.84 27.31 28.25
N LEU A 568 46.36 28.17 29.16
CA LEU A 568 44.98 28.66 29.15
C LEU A 568 44.82 29.90 28.27
N ARG A 569 43.79 29.92 27.43
CA ARG A 569 43.35 31.06 26.63
C ARG A 569 41.87 31.34 26.90
N PHE A 570 41.48 32.60 26.99
CA PHE A 570 40.12 33.03 27.31
C PHE A 570 39.55 33.92 26.22
N ASP A 571 38.35 33.60 25.74
CA ASP A 571 37.53 34.47 24.91
C ASP A 571 36.33 34.93 25.74
N LEU A 572 36.26 36.23 26.01
CA LEU A 572 35.13 36.87 26.67
C LEU A 572 34.24 37.47 25.59
N ILE A 573 32.97 37.07 25.53
CA ILE A 573 32.05 37.49 24.47
C ILE A 573 30.87 38.20 25.09
N LEU A 574 30.72 39.50 24.83
CA LEU A 574 29.54 40.28 25.14
C LEU A 574 28.56 40.24 23.97
N VAL A 575 27.33 39.79 24.21
CA VAL A 575 26.29 39.61 23.20
C VAL A 575 25.06 40.45 23.54
N GLY A 576 24.59 41.23 22.57
CA GLY A 576 23.36 42.01 22.70
C GLY A 576 22.64 42.14 21.37
N ARG A 577 21.44 42.73 21.37
CA ARG A 577 20.68 42.93 20.11
C ARG A 577 21.31 44.01 19.23
N LYS A 578 21.78 45.10 19.85
CA LYS A 578 22.44 46.22 19.18
C LYS A 578 23.30 47.03 20.15
N VAL A 579 24.22 47.81 19.60
CA VAL A 579 24.99 48.81 20.34
C VAL A 579 24.21 50.13 20.38
N SER A 580 24.25 50.85 21.51
CA SER A 580 23.59 52.14 21.66
C SER A 580 24.20 53.17 20.71
N ASN A 581 23.34 53.94 20.03
CA ASN A 581 23.78 55.00 19.10
C ASN A 581 24.53 56.15 19.81
N GLN A 582 24.38 56.28 21.12
CA GLN A 582 25.06 57.29 21.94
C GLN A 582 26.44 56.82 22.43
N ASP A 583 26.78 55.55 22.18
CA ASP A 583 28.04 54.96 22.63
C ASP A 583 29.14 55.04 21.57
N THR A 584 30.18 55.82 21.87
CA THR A 584 31.39 55.91 21.03
C THR A 584 32.53 55.02 21.50
N SER A 585 32.43 54.43 22.70
CA SER A 585 33.51 53.67 23.33
C SER A 585 33.63 52.25 22.74
N ILE A 586 32.50 51.58 22.49
CA ILE A 586 32.50 50.27 21.82
C ILE A 586 33.00 50.40 20.38
N GLN A 587 32.50 51.39 19.64
CA GLN A 587 32.96 51.64 18.27
C GLN A 587 34.45 51.98 18.23
N GLY A 588 34.92 52.90 19.09
CA GLY A 588 36.34 53.23 19.17
C GLY A 588 37.23 52.04 19.49
N SER A 589 36.77 51.11 20.35
CA SER A 589 37.51 49.88 20.68
C SER A 589 37.57 48.90 19.50
N LEU A 590 36.46 48.74 18.76
CA LEU A 590 36.42 47.95 17.53
C LEU A 590 37.37 48.52 16.46
N GLU A 591 37.42 49.85 16.31
CA GLU A 591 38.31 50.49 15.35
C GLU A 591 39.79 50.34 15.71
N GLY A 592 40.12 50.46 17.00
CA GLY A 592 41.48 50.27 17.50
C GLY A 592 42.01 48.86 17.28
N MET A 593 41.13 47.86 17.19
CA MET A 593 41.48 46.45 17.03
C MET A 593 41.38 45.94 15.59
N LYS A 594 40.97 46.77 14.62
CA LYS A 594 40.96 46.44 13.17
C LYS A 594 42.26 45.78 12.65
N PRO A 595 43.48 46.18 13.08
CA PRO A 595 44.72 45.56 12.59
C PRO A 595 44.88 44.07 12.89
N TYR A 596 44.14 43.53 13.86
CA TYR A 596 44.18 42.11 14.22
C TYR A 596 43.30 41.23 13.30
N HIS A 597 42.51 41.83 12.40
CA HIS A 597 41.66 41.14 11.43
C HIS A 597 40.64 40.17 12.06
N GLU A 598 40.29 40.37 13.33
CA GLU A 598 39.28 39.57 14.05
C GLU A 598 38.00 40.38 14.22
N LYS A 599 36.89 39.86 13.68
CA LYS A 599 35.59 40.54 13.70
C LYS A 599 35.03 40.58 15.14
N GLY A 600 34.65 41.79 15.58
CA GLY A 600 34.06 42.01 16.90
C GLY A 600 35.07 42.11 18.04
N LEU A 601 36.38 42.03 17.78
CA LEU A 601 37.41 42.15 18.82
C LEU A 601 37.44 43.59 19.36
N VAL A 602 37.34 43.74 20.68
CA VAL A 602 37.37 45.05 21.37
C VAL A 602 38.52 45.16 22.36
N GLY A 603 39.10 44.05 22.79
CA GLY A 603 40.17 44.05 23.79
C GLY A 603 41.09 42.85 23.65
N LEU A 604 42.37 43.08 23.91
CA LEU A 604 43.41 42.07 23.92
C LEU A 604 44.33 42.33 25.11
N SER A 605 44.48 41.36 26.01
CA SER A 605 45.43 41.46 27.12
C SER A 605 46.88 41.53 26.64
N ASP A 606 47.77 42.15 27.40
CA ASP A 606 49.20 42.31 27.07
C ASP A 606 49.92 40.99 26.78
N ASN A 607 49.53 39.91 27.47
CA ASN A 607 50.09 38.57 27.28
C ASN A 607 49.37 37.76 26.18
N ARG A 608 48.43 38.38 25.45
CA ARG A 608 47.60 37.79 24.39
C ARG A 608 46.81 36.54 24.81
N ARG A 609 46.62 36.32 26.12
CA ARG A 609 45.88 35.14 26.63
C ARG A 609 44.38 35.38 26.73
N ILE A 610 43.96 36.62 26.89
CA ILE A 610 42.54 37.01 27.02
C ILE A 610 42.18 37.89 25.83
N LYS A 611 41.12 37.50 25.12
CA LYS A 611 40.49 38.25 24.04
C LYS A 611 39.07 38.61 24.44
N SER A 612 38.67 39.85 24.17
CA SER A 612 37.33 40.34 24.48
C SER A 612 36.63 40.72 23.18
N TYR A 613 35.41 40.21 22.98
CA TYR A 613 34.61 40.39 21.79
C TYR A 613 33.26 41.03 22.13
N VAL A 614 32.76 41.87 21.24
CA VAL A 614 31.38 42.35 21.22
C VAL A 614 30.72 41.84 19.96
N LYS A 615 29.59 41.13 20.12
CA LYS A 615 28.79 40.60 19.01
C LYS A 615 27.34 41.05 19.14
N ASP A 616 26.72 41.36 18.01
CA ASP A 616 25.27 41.51 17.94
C ASP A 616 24.60 40.22 17.43
N TRP A 617 23.38 39.96 17.91
CA TRP A 617 22.65 38.74 17.56
C TRP A 617 22.42 38.58 16.06
N LEU A 618 22.16 39.65 15.32
CA LEU A 618 21.88 39.54 13.88
C LEU A 618 23.15 39.18 13.11
N SER A 619 24.28 39.83 13.41
CA SER A 619 25.59 39.49 12.83
C SER A 619 26.02 38.06 13.15
N LEU A 620 25.75 37.59 14.38
CA LEU A 620 26.05 36.21 14.78
C LEU A 620 25.23 35.21 13.95
N LEU A 621 23.93 35.48 13.76
CA LEU A 621 23.05 34.62 12.97
C LEU A 621 23.39 34.66 11.48
N ASP A 622 23.76 35.84 10.94
CA ASP A 622 24.20 36.01 9.56
C ASP A 622 25.49 35.22 9.27
N GLU A 623 26.45 35.18 10.21
CA GLU A 623 27.68 34.39 10.08
C GLU A 623 27.36 32.89 9.90
N HIS A 624 26.45 32.36 10.71
CA HIS A 624 26.02 30.96 10.61
C HIS A 624 25.22 30.69 9.33
N GLU A 625 24.33 31.59 8.94
CA GLU A 625 23.52 31.43 7.73
C GLU A 625 24.39 31.48 6.46
N LEU A 626 25.39 32.37 6.41
CA LEU A 626 26.38 32.42 5.34
C LEU A 626 27.25 31.17 5.29
N SER A 627 27.67 30.64 6.45
CA SER A 627 28.44 29.39 6.52
C SER A 627 27.62 28.18 6.07
N ALA A 628 26.31 28.18 6.34
CA ALA A 628 25.38 27.13 5.98
C ALA A 628 24.80 27.29 4.55
N ASN A 629 25.08 28.40 3.86
CA ASN A 629 24.43 28.75 2.59
C ASN A 629 24.66 27.71 1.50
N TYR A 630 25.89 27.18 1.39
CA TYR A 630 26.22 26.11 0.45
C TYR A 630 25.37 24.85 0.67
N ILE A 631 25.07 24.55 1.94
CA ILE A 631 24.28 23.38 2.34
C ILE A 631 22.79 23.66 2.08
N LEU A 632 22.31 24.87 2.40
CA LEU A 632 20.94 25.35 2.17
C LEU A 632 20.53 25.30 0.69
N GLU A 633 21.39 25.78 -0.22
CA GLU A 633 21.11 25.79 -1.67
C GLU A 633 20.94 24.37 -2.25
N ARG A 634 21.65 23.39 -1.68
CA ARG A 634 21.61 21.99 -2.12
C ARG A 634 20.49 21.18 -1.49
N LEU A 635 20.24 21.35 -0.19
CA LEU A 635 19.20 20.60 0.55
C LEU A 635 17.78 21.12 0.28
N LYS A 636 17.62 22.38 -0.13
CA LYS A 636 16.32 23.05 -0.34
C LYS A 636 15.26 22.70 0.72
N PRO A 637 15.59 22.80 2.04
CA PRO A 637 14.66 22.39 3.07
C PRO A 637 13.44 23.31 3.10
N LYS A 638 12.24 22.75 3.14
CA LYS A 638 11.00 23.52 3.39
C LYS A 638 10.97 23.91 4.87
N LEU A 639 11.59 25.04 5.20
CA LEU A 639 11.58 25.60 6.54
C LEU A 639 10.30 26.43 6.76
N PRO A 640 9.60 26.28 7.89
CA PRO A 640 8.43 27.09 8.22
C PRO A 640 8.78 28.58 8.33
N ASP A 641 7.79 29.44 8.08
CA ASP A 641 7.89 30.87 8.39
C ASP A 641 7.41 31.12 9.83
N TYR A 642 8.30 31.69 10.64
CA TYR A 642 8.05 31.97 12.06
C TYR A 642 7.74 33.46 12.33
N SER A 643 7.51 34.26 11.29
CA SER A 643 7.25 35.70 11.39
C SER A 643 6.01 36.07 12.23
N LEU A 644 5.01 35.18 12.29
CA LEU A 644 3.74 35.38 13.00
C LEU A 644 3.62 34.57 14.31
N THR A 645 4.67 33.84 14.71
CA THR A 645 4.64 32.98 15.91
C THR A 645 5.05 33.79 17.15
N LYS A 646 4.36 33.58 18.28
CA LYS A 646 4.67 34.30 19.54
C LYS A 646 5.99 33.80 20.14
N SER A 647 6.80 34.68 20.75
CA SER A 647 8.10 34.28 21.30
C SER A 647 8.01 33.18 22.35
N LYS A 648 6.93 33.12 23.14
CA LYS A 648 6.77 32.11 24.18
C LYS A 648 6.82 30.69 23.60
N ASP A 649 6.17 30.47 22.46
CA ASP A 649 6.10 29.17 21.79
C ASP A 649 7.43 28.84 21.08
N LEU A 650 8.12 29.87 20.57
CA LEU A 650 9.45 29.71 19.97
C LEU A 650 10.53 29.39 20.99
N ILE A 651 10.48 30.03 22.17
CA ILE A 651 11.44 29.81 23.27
C ILE A 651 11.35 28.38 23.79
N GLU A 652 10.14 27.83 23.95
CA GLU A 652 9.94 26.45 24.43
C GLU A 652 10.62 25.42 23.51
N VAL A 653 10.50 25.58 22.19
CA VAL A 653 11.15 24.69 21.19
C VAL A 653 12.66 24.91 21.13
N LEU A 654 13.13 26.16 21.30
CA LEU A 654 14.56 26.50 21.29
C LEU A 654 15.33 25.96 22.50
N GLN A 655 14.62 25.59 23.58
CA GLN A 655 15.23 25.03 24.79
C GLN A 655 15.54 23.54 24.68
N GLU A 656 15.09 22.85 23.63
CA GLU A 656 15.47 21.46 23.39
C GLU A 656 16.85 21.38 22.67
N PRO A 657 17.80 20.57 23.15
CA PRO A 657 19.16 20.50 22.60
C PRO A 657 19.18 19.91 21.19
N ALA A 658 19.88 20.59 20.27
CA ALA A 658 19.95 20.28 18.83
C ALA A 658 20.42 18.85 18.50
#